data_AF-A0AAW0B8I4-F1
#
_entry.id   AF-A0AAW0B8I4-F1
#
_cell.length_a   1.000
_cell.length_b   1.000
_cell.length_c   1.000
_cell.angle_alpha   90.00
_cell.angle_beta   90.00
_cell.angle_gamma   90.00
#
_symmetry.space_group_name_H-M   'P 1'
#
loop_
_entity.id
_entity.type
_entity.pdbx_description
1 polymer ?
#
loop_
_entity_poly.entity_id
_entity_poly.type
_entity_poly.pdbx_seq_one_letter_code
_entity_poly.pdbx_strand_id
1 'polypeptide(L)'
;MSSVPLPDEIISEILAPTLKISDELFSDTSEVSPFATYSSDSPTSTCLVVCKAWLRVATPLLYNTVPLRSKAQAKALSVALSGNKELGQFIKKLRVEGGYGPPMHTILQYAPNITDILLSLQLYSADNTTGLCKGLKLISPTRLILWNGRSIFREPDNKMISQLVNTICQCIPEWNRLCIFDCPFHSPTARAVQLVLPIAKAKRLRTLVLPRPLAVPWAYEKLKGCPLEVIQVKPAEEIWIGERSYEKNPVIRALVQYMDGRPHGKWGIVATPIITPSLNPSFVPLANVPHGIKDKILGLVLYFAMPDEEAACAGGFSTNSEASPRLSLLLVSKAFHRLALPHYYAHVTITHFIDAASFISILAKYPSVGPGVRSLTFCTLYLEGDYPELEGAPDGDDWASIILAQTTGLLRFGGGGSVAPGHAVGNFEQFGTRRTSVYGYYPFSPPRTSICWEAFERLANLAGSSLREVSAPLRAEQPVSTTIFNEFPVLQKLNWTSDTTFGDSECPPVDALANMNELWVTKASSSFLSVLTQMKLHSLRRLVYLTSVCPNSFLEVHGAKLAELVICVDQADTLKSKIYTLCPNLSSITIYGSRLVQAKIQIVQDICPREMVKSLHKIILDFDWWDSDKKNISAWDTFFRKFMYQRDSNPGELQVKCFSWPTNERDIKKSEWVRWAEALARGGLTVTDKAGTKWKTRLR
;
A
#
# COMPACT_ATOMS: atom_id res chain seq x y z
N MET A 1 -40.90 -25.17 20.64
CA MET A 1 -40.19 -26.01 19.66
C MET A 1 -38.71 -25.94 19.98
N SER A 2 -38.11 -27.02 20.47
CA SER A 2 -36.67 -27.09 20.71
C SER A 2 -35.95 -27.09 19.35
N SER A 3 -35.37 -25.96 18.96
CA SER A 3 -34.53 -25.87 17.76
C SER A 3 -33.43 -26.92 17.86
N VAL A 4 -33.32 -27.79 16.86
CA VAL A 4 -32.23 -28.77 16.78
C VAL A 4 -30.91 -27.98 16.83
N PRO A 5 -30.02 -28.24 17.80
CA PRO A 5 -28.75 -27.53 17.89
C PRO A 5 -27.89 -27.85 16.66
N LEU A 6 -27.20 -26.84 16.13
CA LEU A 6 -26.23 -27.04 15.05
C LEU A 6 -25.11 -27.98 15.52
N PRO A 7 -24.63 -28.91 14.66
CA PRO A 7 -23.44 -29.70 14.95
C PRO A 7 -22.21 -28.81 15.16
N ASP A 8 -21.27 -29.28 15.99
CA ASP A 8 -20.08 -28.51 16.37
C ASP A 8 -19.17 -28.20 15.19
N GLU A 9 -19.13 -29.08 14.19
CA GLU A 9 -18.35 -28.91 12.97
C GLU A 9 -18.84 -27.71 12.18
N ILE A 10 -20.17 -27.56 12.08
CA ILE A 10 -20.80 -26.43 11.40
C ILE A 10 -20.57 -25.14 12.18
N ILE A 11 -20.69 -25.18 13.51
CA ILE A 11 -20.35 -24.02 14.36
C ILE A 11 -18.87 -23.65 14.18
N SER A 12 -17.97 -24.63 14.13
CA SER A 12 -16.54 -24.43 13.93
C SER A 12 -16.23 -23.77 12.60
N GLU A 13 -16.84 -24.22 11.50
CA GLU A 13 -16.68 -23.59 10.18
C GLU A 13 -17.25 -22.18 10.12
N ILE A 14 -18.39 -21.92 10.78
CA ILE A 14 -18.97 -20.57 10.88
C ILE A 14 -18.02 -19.63 11.64
N LEU A 15 -17.41 -20.12 12.72
CA LEU A 15 -16.55 -19.32 13.59
C LEU A 15 -15.11 -19.18 13.07
N ALA A 16 -14.64 -20.13 12.27
CA ALA A 16 -13.25 -20.22 11.82
C ALA A 16 -12.75 -18.94 11.15
N PRO A 17 -13.46 -18.30 10.19
CA PRO A 17 -12.99 -17.07 9.55
C PRO A 17 -12.78 -15.90 10.53
N THR A 18 -13.49 -15.89 11.66
CA THR A 18 -13.42 -14.81 12.66
C THR A 18 -12.38 -15.10 13.75
N LEU A 19 -12.24 -16.37 14.14
CA LEU A 19 -11.41 -16.77 15.29
C LEU A 19 -10.05 -17.36 14.91
N LYS A 20 -9.91 -17.98 13.73
CA LYS A 20 -8.64 -18.56 13.30
C LYS A 20 -7.74 -17.48 12.70
N ILE A 21 -6.49 -17.48 13.13
CA ILE A 21 -5.41 -16.71 12.52
C ILE A 21 -4.69 -17.63 11.55
N SER A 22 -4.57 -17.23 10.28
CA SER A 22 -3.85 -18.01 9.28
C SER A 22 -2.35 -18.10 9.61
N ASP A 23 -1.65 -19.12 9.10
CA ASP A 23 -0.22 -19.26 9.36
C ASP A 23 0.60 -18.10 8.77
N GLU A 24 0.15 -17.56 7.65
CA GLU A 24 0.73 -16.41 6.96
C GLU A 24 0.64 -15.17 7.86
N LEU A 25 -0.53 -14.87 8.42
CA LEU A 25 -0.68 -13.75 9.37
C LEU A 25 0.11 -13.97 10.66
N PHE A 26 0.16 -15.21 11.16
CA PHE A 26 0.94 -15.53 12.36
C PHE A 26 2.44 -15.31 12.12
N SER A 27 2.95 -15.76 10.97
CA SER A 27 4.37 -15.71 10.61
C SER A 27 4.80 -14.43 9.89
N ASP A 28 3.88 -13.49 9.67
CA ASP A 28 4.19 -12.21 9.05
C ASP A 28 5.18 -11.40 9.92
N THR A 29 6.37 -11.23 9.37
CA THR A 29 7.49 -10.46 9.94
C THR A 29 7.62 -9.07 9.32
N SER A 30 6.56 -8.56 8.69
CA SER A 30 6.47 -7.20 8.16
C SER A 30 6.75 -6.15 9.25
N GLU A 31 7.04 -4.92 8.82
CA GLU A 31 7.37 -3.84 9.75
C GLU A 31 6.22 -3.54 10.73
N VAL A 32 5.00 -3.56 10.20
CA VAL A 32 3.79 -3.34 10.98
C VAL A 32 3.13 -4.69 11.20
N SER A 33 3.16 -5.16 12.44
CA SER A 33 2.45 -6.38 12.84
C SER A 33 1.03 -6.41 12.23
N PRO A 34 0.60 -7.49 11.57
CA PRO A 34 -0.75 -7.57 11.02
C PRO A 34 -1.82 -7.49 12.11
N PHE A 35 -1.44 -7.75 13.37
CA PHE A 35 -2.28 -7.62 14.55
C PHE A 35 -2.37 -6.19 15.10
N ALA A 36 -1.67 -5.22 14.49
CA ALA A 36 -1.75 -3.79 14.80
C ALA A 36 -3.06 -3.14 14.37
N THR A 37 -3.61 -3.64 13.27
CA THR A 37 -4.76 -3.08 12.56
C THR A 37 -6.06 -3.79 12.86
N TYR A 38 -6.05 -4.89 13.63
CA TYR A 38 -7.28 -5.56 14.07
C TYR A 38 -8.15 -4.54 14.80
N SER A 39 -9.22 -4.15 14.11
CA SER A 39 -10.11 -3.11 14.58
C SER A 39 -10.90 -3.67 15.76
N SER A 40 -11.08 -2.82 16.77
CA SER A 40 -11.91 -3.09 17.94
C SER A 40 -13.40 -3.27 17.61
N ASP A 41 -13.78 -3.17 16.34
CA ASP A 41 -15.17 -2.99 15.91
C ASP A 41 -15.96 -4.30 16.02
N SER A 42 -15.28 -5.44 16.16
CA SER A 42 -15.86 -6.68 16.68
C SER A 42 -14.82 -7.42 17.54
N PRO A 43 -14.92 -7.38 18.88
CA PRO A 43 -14.07 -8.20 19.73
C PRO A 43 -14.37 -9.67 19.45
N THR A 44 -13.35 -10.47 19.13
CA THR A 44 -13.48 -11.92 18.93
C THR A 44 -14.07 -12.64 20.14
N SER A 45 -13.97 -12.03 21.33
CA SER A 45 -14.60 -12.52 22.56
C SER A 45 -16.12 -12.46 22.54
N THR A 46 -16.75 -11.66 21.68
CA THR A 46 -18.22 -11.60 21.57
C THR A 46 -18.81 -12.92 21.07
N CYS A 47 -18.07 -13.69 20.26
CA CYS A 47 -18.46 -15.04 19.85
C CYS A 47 -18.60 -16.00 21.05
N LEU A 48 -17.87 -15.76 22.15
CA LEU A 48 -17.90 -16.63 23.32
C LEU A 48 -19.16 -16.48 24.16
N VAL A 49 -19.87 -15.35 24.05
CA VAL A 49 -21.03 -15.05 24.91
C VAL A 49 -22.37 -15.35 24.26
N VAL A 50 -22.38 -15.92 23.05
CA VAL A 50 -23.61 -16.24 22.31
C VAL A 50 -24.40 -17.36 22.99
N CYS A 51 -23.79 -18.55 23.15
CA CYS A 51 -24.41 -19.69 23.84
C CYS A 51 -23.33 -20.69 24.30
N LYS A 52 -23.73 -21.71 25.10
CA LYS A 52 -22.79 -22.73 25.61
C LYS A 52 -22.11 -23.54 24.50
N ALA A 53 -22.80 -23.83 23.40
CA ALA A 53 -22.22 -24.56 22.27
C ALA A 53 -21.15 -23.71 21.57
N TRP A 54 -21.45 -22.43 21.32
CA TRP A 54 -20.49 -21.48 20.76
C TRP A 54 -19.28 -21.31 21.68
N LEU A 55 -19.47 -21.11 22.99
CA LEU A 55 -18.37 -21.03 23.95
C LEU A 55 -17.45 -22.26 23.86
N ARG A 56 -18.03 -23.47 23.86
CA ARG A 56 -17.29 -24.73 23.80
C ARG A 56 -16.49 -24.89 22.50
N VAL A 57 -17.08 -24.56 21.35
CA VAL A 57 -16.44 -24.69 20.02
C VAL A 57 -15.45 -23.54 19.74
N ALA A 58 -15.79 -22.32 20.14
CA ALA A 58 -14.99 -21.12 19.93
C ALA A 58 -13.72 -21.09 20.80
N THR A 59 -13.77 -21.61 22.03
CA THR A 59 -12.63 -21.58 22.97
C THR A 59 -11.36 -22.19 22.37
N PRO A 60 -11.34 -23.43 21.85
CA PRO A 60 -10.13 -23.99 21.25
C PRO A 60 -9.67 -23.21 20.02
N LEU A 61 -10.59 -22.66 19.21
CA LEU A 61 -10.25 -21.85 18.04
C LEU A 61 -9.56 -20.55 18.44
N LEU A 62 -10.10 -19.85 19.43
CA LEU A 62 -9.58 -18.58 19.94
C LEU A 62 -8.20 -18.74 20.60
N TYR A 63 -8.02 -19.79 21.40
CA TYR A 63 -6.75 -20.04 22.10
C TYR A 63 -5.70 -20.71 21.21
N ASN A 64 -6.05 -21.20 20.02
CA ASN A 64 -5.11 -21.91 19.15
C ASN A 64 -3.87 -21.08 18.80
N THR A 65 -4.08 -19.81 18.43
CA THR A 65 -3.03 -18.87 18.05
C THR A 65 -3.15 -17.60 18.88
N VAL A 66 -2.15 -17.32 19.71
CA VAL A 66 -2.17 -16.23 20.68
C VAL A 66 -1.11 -15.18 20.35
N PRO A 67 -1.50 -14.02 19.80
CA PRO A 67 -0.62 -12.86 19.68
C PRO A 67 -0.65 -12.00 20.96
N LEU A 68 0.51 -11.84 21.61
CA LEU A 68 0.72 -10.98 22.77
C LEU A 68 1.48 -9.73 22.34
N ARG A 69 0.86 -8.56 22.56
CA ARG A 69 1.36 -7.24 22.09
C ARG A 69 1.45 -6.20 23.22
N SER A 70 1.06 -6.56 24.44
CA SER A 70 1.06 -5.66 25.61
C SER A 70 1.22 -6.42 26.92
N LYS A 71 1.68 -5.71 27.96
CA LYS A 71 1.76 -6.25 29.33
C LYS A 71 0.40 -6.65 29.89
N ALA A 72 -0.64 -5.88 29.55
CA ALA A 72 -2.01 -6.15 29.97
C ALA A 72 -2.54 -7.47 29.40
N GLN A 73 -2.33 -7.74 28.10
CA GLN A 73 -2.69 -9.01 27.46
C GLN A 73 -1.96 -10.20 28.10
N ALA A 74 -0.64 -10.09 28.30
CA ALA A 74 0.14 -11.15 28.93
C ALA A 74 -0.33 -11.41 30.38
N LYS A 75 -0.60 -10.35 31.16
CA LYS A 75 -1.13 -10.50 32.52
C LYS A 75 -2.52 -11.14 32.51
N ALA A 76 -3.43 -10.70 31.65
CA ALA A 76 -4.78 -11.24 31.54
C ALA A 76 -4.76 -12.73 31.15
N LEU A 77 -3.95 -13.10 30.16
CA LEU A 77 -3.79 -14.49 29.75
C LEU A 77 -3.18 -15.34 30.87
N SER A 78 -2.13 -14.85 31.54
CA SER A 78 -1.54 -15.54 32.68
C SER A 78 -2.55 -15.81 33.80
N VAL A 79 -3.43 -14.84 34.10
CA VAL A 79 -4.49 -15.00 35.10
C VAL A 79 -5.51 -16.05 34.64
N ALA A 80 -5.96 -15.96 33.38
CA ALA A 80 -6.90 -16.93 32.81
C ALA A 80 -6.35 -18.36 32.85
N LEU A 81 -5.10 -18.57 32.44
CA LEU A 81 -4.44 -19.88 32.46
C LEU A 81 -4.17 -20.40 33.88
N SER A 82 -3.94 -19.52 34.84
CA SER A 82 -3.80 -19.93 36.24
C SER A 82 -5.13 -20.40 36.83
N GLY A 83 -6.23 -19.75 36.46
CA GLY A 83 -7.58 -20.12 36.89
C GLY A 83 -8.12 -21.36 36.17
N ASN A 84 -7.75 -21.56 34.91
CA ASN A 84 -8.10 -22.74 34.13
C ASN A 84 -6.92 -23.19 33.25
N LYS A 85 -6.19 -24.19 33.73
CA LYS A 85 -5.00 -24.73 33.08
C LYS A 85 -5.30 -25.45 31.77
N GLU A 86 -6.53 -25.96 31.58
CA GLU A 86 -6.93 -26.68 30.37
C GLU A 86 -6.91 -25.76 29.15
N LEU A 87 -7.18 -24.46 29.33
CA LEU A 87 -7.10 -23.47 28.25
C LEU A 87 -5.71 -23.42 27.60
N GLY A 88 -4.66 -23.64 28.38
CA GLY A 88 -3.29 -23.63 27.87
C GLY A 88 -2.97 -24.81 26.95
N GLN A 89 -3.72 -25.91 27.04
CA GLN A 89 -3.56 -27.08 26.18
C GLN A 89 -3.96 -26.80 24.72
N PHE A 90 -4.85 -25.83 24.52
CA PHE A 90 -5.30 -25.39 23.19
C PHE A 90 -4.28 -24.50 22.49
N ILE A 91 -3.36 -23.86 23.21
CA ILE A 91 -2.35 -22.96 22.64
C ILE A 91 -1.33 -23.78 21.86
N LYS A 92 -1.32 -23.61 20.52
CA LYS A 92 -0.35 -24.23 19.61
C LYS A 92 0.65 -23.22 19.08
N LYS A 93 0.19 -22.00 18.80
CA LYS A 93 1.02 -20.92 18.25
C LYS A 93 1.05 -19.74 19.21
N LEU A 94 2.24 -19.30 19.59
CA LEU A 94 2.43 -18.16 20.48
C LEU A 94 3.32 -17.10 19.81
N ARG A 95 2.79 -15.89 19.64
CA ARG A 95 3.52 -14.74 19.09
C ARG A 95 3.72 -13.70 20.18
N VAL A 96 4.97 -13.33 20.46
CA VAL A 96 5.34 -12.43 21.55
C VAL A 96 6.08 -11.20 20.99
N GLU A 97 5.42 -10.04 21.02
CA GLU A 97 5.95 -8.76 20.49
C GLU A 97 6.48 -7.84 21.60
N GLY A 98 7.27 -8.37 22.53
CA GLY A 98 7.85 -7.59 23.64
C GLY A 98 8.29 -8.42 24.84
N GLY A 99 8.82 -7.75 25.88
CA GLY A 99 9.20 -8.38 27.15
C GLY A 99 8.21 -8.08 28.26
N TYR A 100 7.24 -8.98 28.47
CA TYR A 100 6.11 -8.75 29.38
C TYR A 100 6.30 -9.24 30.82
N GLY A 101 7.53 -9.58 31.22
CA GLY A 101 7.88 -9.87 32.60
C GLY A 101 7.40 -11.25 33.11
N PRO A 102 7.14 -11.38 34.42
CA PRO A 102 6.77 -12.64 35.06
C PRO A 102 5.58 -13.42 34.45
N PRO A 103 4.49 -12.76 33.97
CA PRO A 103 3.36 -13.46 33.34
C PRO A 103 3.75 -14.44 32.22
N MET A 104 4.83 -14.15 31.48
CA MET A 104 5.30 -15.04 30.40
C MET A 104 5.76 -16.41 30.90
N HIS A 105 6.29 -16.49 32.13
CA HIS A 105 6.67 -17.77 32.71
C HIS A 105 5.45 -18.65 32.92
N THR A 106 4.41 -18.09 33.53
CA THR A 106 3.14 -18.77 33.80
C THR A 106 2.44 -19.21 32.52
N ILE A 107 2.44 -18.36 31.48
CA ILE A 107 1.87 -18.72 30.17
C ILE A 107 2.58 -19.94 29.59
N LEU A 108 3.91 -19.92 29.53
CA LEU A 108 4.70 -21.01 28.96
C LEU A 108 4.64 -22.29 29.80
N GLN A 109 4.50 -22.16 31.13
CA GLN A 109 4.30 -23.29 32.04
C GLN A 109 2.98 -24.02 31.79
N TYR A 110 1.90 -23.29 31.51
CA TYR A 110 0.57 -23.88 31.27
C TYR A 110 0.28 -24.18 29.80
N ALA A 111 1.16 -23.81 28.87
CA ALA A 111 1.03 -24.06 27.43
C ALA A 111 2.12 -25.02 26.91
N PRO A 112 2.19 -26.28 27.38
CA PRO A 112 3.23 -27.23 26.97
C PRO A 112 3.11 -27.67 25.50
N ASN A 113 1.96 -27.41 24.88
CA ASN A 113 1.62 -27.83 23.52
C ASN A 113 2.03 -26.83 22.42
N ILE A 114 2.80 -25.78 22.77
CA ILE A 114 3.29 -24.81 21.80
C ILE A 114 4.19 -25.51 20.78
N THR A 115 3.77 -25.52 19.52
CA THR A 115 4.51 -26.03 18.36
C THR A 115 5.23 -24.90 17.63
N ASP A 116 4.67 -23.70 17.62
CA ASP A 116 5.18 -22.56 16.87
C ASP A 116 5.33 -21.37 17.79
N ILE A 117 6.54 -20.80 17.85
CA ILE A 117 6.81 -19.61 18.63
C ILE A 117 7.43 -18.52 17.78
N LEU A 118 6.83 -17.33 17.82
CA LEU A 118 7.38 -16.11 17.22
C LEU A 118 7.83 -15.17 18.32
N LEU A 119 9.11 -14.78 18.29
CA LEU A 119 9.70 -13.85 19.25
C LEU A 119 10.19 -12.58 18.55
N SER A 120 9.70 -11.43 19.00
CA SER A 120 10.28 -10.15 18.62
C SER A 120 11.58 -9.89 19.37
N LEU A 121 12.62 -9.54 18.63
CA LEU A 121 13.88 -9.01 19.12
C LEU A 121 13.88 -7.48 19.17
N GLN A 122 12.76 -6.82 18.82
CA GLN A 122 12.55 -5.39 19.06
C GLN A 122 12.22 -5.12 20.53
N LEU A 123 13.10 -5.56 21.43
CA LEU A 123 12.97 -5.32 22.85
C LEU A 123 13.64 -4.01 23.21
N TYR A 124 13.08 -3.36 24.20
CA TYR A 124 13.57 -2.11 24.72
C TYR A 124 14.15 -2.25 26.12
N SER A 125 14.91 -1.24 26.56
CA SER A 125 15.51 -1.21 27.90
C SER A 125 14.52 -1.29 29.07
N ALA A 126 13.27 -0.87 28.86
CA ALA A 126 12.20 -0.91 29.88
C ALA A 126 11.37 -2.22 29.85
N ASP A 127 11.65 -3.10 28.87
CA ASP A 127 11.04 -4.41 28.82
C ASP A 127 11.66 -5.34 29.86
N ASN A 128 10.95 -6.41 30.20
CA ASN A 128 11.42 -7.41 31.14
C ASN A 128 11.29 -8.80 30.51
N THR A 129 12.42 -9.41 30.15
CA THR A 129 12.46 -10.74 29.53
C THR A 129 12.58 -11.88 30.53
N THR A 130 12.66 -11.61 31.83
CA THR A 130 12.95 -12.64 32.85
C THR A 130 11.96 -13.80 32.84
N GLY A 131 10.66 -13.53 32.78
CA GLY A 131 9.63 -14.57 32.72
C GLY A 131 9.69 -15.38 31.42
N LEU A 132 9.94 -14.70 30.29
CA LEU A 132 10.12 -15.34 28.99
C LEU A 132 11.34 -16.27 29.00
N CYS A 133 12.50 -15.80 29.46
CA CYS A 133 13.71 -16.59 29.58
C CYS A 133 13.53 -17.84 30.46
N LYS A 134 12.81 -17.72 31.58
CA LYS A 134 12.51 -18.89 32.44
C LYS A 134 11.54 -19.86 31.77
N GLY A 135 10.50 -19.35 31.13
CA GLY A 135 9.46 -20.17 30.50
C GLY A 135 9.89 -20.88 29.22
N LEU A 136 10.83 -20.31 28.44
CA LEU A 136 11.32 -20.93 27.19
C LEU A 136 11.94 -22.32 27.40
N LYS A 137 12.47 -22.57 28.60
CA LYS A 137 13.02 -23.87 29.02
C LYS A 137 11.95 -24.94 29.26
N LEU A 138 10.68 -24.54 29.36
CA LEU A 138 9.56 -25.43 29.67
C LEU A 138 8.86 -25.97 28.41
N ILE A 139 9.25 -25.49 27.22
CA ILE A 139 8.65 -25.87 25.95
C ILE A 139 9.71 -26.44 25.01
N SER A 140 9.27 -27.13 23.95
CA SER A 140 10.13 -27.62 22.86
C SER A 140 9.42 -27.38 21.52
N PRO A 141 9.47 -26.16 20.96
CA PRO A 141 8.72 -25.85 19.74
C PRO A 141 9.29 -26.60 18.53
N THR A 142 8.44 -26.82 17.53
CA THR A 142 8.80 -27.35 16.21
C THR A 142 9.33 -26.25 15.29
N ARG A 143 8.75 -25.05 15.40
CA ARG A 143 9.09 -23.86 14.60
C ARG A 143 9.46 -22.68 15.50
N LEU A 144 10.63 -22.10 15.24
CA LEU A 144 11.07 -20.83 15.83
C LEU A 144 11.08 -19.75 14.75
N ILE A 145 10.35 -18.67 14.99
CA ILE A 145 10.35 -17.47 14.15
C ILE A 145 10.93 -16.32 14.96
N LEU A 146 12.00 -15.70 14.46
CA LEU A 146 12.57 -14.51 15.07
C LEU A 146 12.25 -13.29 14.19
N TRP A 147 11.88 -12.19 14.83
CA TRP A 147 11.59 -10.93 14.15
C TRP A 147 12.48 -9.82 14.69
N ASN A 148 13.29 -9.18 13.84
CA ASN A 148 14.26 -8.15 14.25
C ASN A 148 13.87 -6.73 13.76
N GLY A 149 12.71 -6.57 13.12
CA GLY A 149 12.27 -5.31 12.52
C GLY A 149 13.09 -4.83 11.32
N ARG A 150 12.79 -3.62 10.82
CA ARG A 150 13.36 -3.03 9.59
C ARG A 150 14.75 -2.40 9.72
N SER A 151 15.43 -2.49 10.86
CA SER A 151 16.76 -1.88 11.00
C SER A 151 17.83 -2.72 10.32
N ILE A 152 17.92 -2.62 8.99
CA ILE A 152 18.95 -3.29 8.17
C ILE A 152 20.36 -2.81 8.58
N PHE A 153 20.46 -1.57 9.07
CA PHE A 153 21.74 -0.90 9.33
C PHE A 153 22.19 -0.96 10.78
N ARG A 154 21.29 -1.17 11.74
CA ARG A 154 21.65 -1.17 13.16
C ARG A 154 20.79 -2.12 13.97
N GLU A 155 21.36 -3.27 14.31
CA GLU A 155 20.72 -4.16 15.27
C GLU A 155 20.59 -3.45 16.62
N PRO A 156 19.39 -3.37 17.21
CA PRO A 156 19.25 -2.83 18.55
C PRO A 156 20.02 -3.73 19.50
N ASP A 157 20.96 -3.18 20.26
CA ASP A 157 21.71 -3.93 21.26
C ASP A 157 21.39 -3.38 22.64
N ASN A 158 20.83 -4.24 23.49
CA ASN A 158 20.57 -3.93 24.87
C ASN A 158 20.54 -5.21 25.71
N LYS A 159 20.72 -5.05 27.02
CA LYS A 159 20.80 -6.15 27.98
C LYS A 159 19.63 -7.15 27.87
N MET A 160 18.41 -6.68 27.61
CA MET A 160 17.23 -7.55 27.51
C MET A 160 17.28 -8.43 26.25
N ILE A 161 17.73 -7.87 25.13
CA ILE A 161 17.96 -8.62 23.88
C ILE A 161 19.07 -9.64 24.08
N SER A 162 20.23 -9.22 24.61
CA SER A 162 21.35 -10.15 24.84
C SER A 162 20.95 -11.29 25.77
N GLN A 163 20.20 -10.99 26.85
CA GLN A 163 19.67 -12.00 27.76
C GLN A 163 18.72 -12.99 27.07
N LEU A 164 17.80 -12.49 26.24
CA LEU A 164 16.87 -13.35 25.49
C LEU A 164 17.62 -14.21 24.47
N VAL A 165 18.51 -13.62 23.66
CA VAL A 165 19.32 -14.34 22.67
C VAL A 165 20.17 -15.43 23.35
N ASN A 166 20.85 -15.11 24.44
CA ASN A 166 21.62 -16.09 25.21
C ASN A 166 20.73 -17.23 25.72
N THR A 167 19.52 -16.91 26.19
CA THR A 167 18.58 -17.93 26.67
C THR A 167 18.09 -18.82 25.54
N ILE A 168 17.75 -18.25 24.38
CA ILE A 168 17.36 -19.03 23.18
C ILE A 168 18.51 -19.98 22.79
N CYS A 169 19.75 -19.49 22.77
CA CYS A 169 20.93 -20.32 22.47
C CYS A 169 21.10 -21.49 23.44
N GLN A 170 20.78 -21.30 24.72
CA GLN A 170 20.80 -22.35 25.73
C GLN A 170 19.65 -23.36 25.57
N CYS A 171 18.46 -22.92 25.14
CA CYS A 171 17.29 -23.79 24.99
C CYS A 171 17.33 -24.62 23.69
N ILE A 172 17.91 -24.11 22.61
CA ILE A 172 17.95 -24.79 21.30
C ILE A 172 18.47 -26.25 21.38
N PRO A 173 19.56 -26.56 22.10
CA PRO A 173 20.00 -27.95 22.29
C PRO A 173 18.92 -28.85 22.91
N GLU A 174 18.16 -28.33 23.88
CA GLU A 174 17.10 -29.05 24.61
C GLU A 174 15.81 -29.18 23.79
N TRP A 175 15.57 -28.29 22.82
CA TRP A 175 14.41 -28.32 21.93
C TRP A 175 14.49 -29.44 20.88
N ASN A 176 14.21 -30.66 21.32
CA ASN A 176 14.24 -31.88 20.51
C ASN A 176 13.31 -31.91 19.30
N ARG A 177 12.31 -31.02 19.22
CA ARG A 177 11.37 -30.93 18.10
C ARG A 177 11.70 -29.84 17.08
N LEU A 178 12.65 -28.94 17.37
CA LEU A 178 12.93 -27.80 16.50
C LEU A 178 13.50 -28.24 15.15
N CYS A 179 12.70 -28.11 14.08
CA CYS A 179 13.08 -28.46 12.71
C CYS A 179 12.84 -27.32 11.69
N ILE A 180 12.15 -26.25 12.08
CA ILE A 180 11.92 -25.05 11.24
C ILE A 180 12.48 -23.81 11.93
N PHE A 181 13.31 -23.05 11.22
CA PHE A 181 13.87 -21.79 11.71
C PHE A 181 13.65 -20.68 10.69
N ASP A 182 12.92 -19.65 11.09
CA ASP A 182 12.72 -18.42 10.32
C ASP A 182 13.65 -17.32 10.87
N CYS A 183 14.70 -17.06 10.09
CA CYS A 183 15.86 -16.27 10.46
C CYS A 183 15.70 -14.84 9.95
N PRO A 184 15.68 -13.80 10.81
CA PRO A 184 15.41 -12.42 10.39
C PRO A 184 16.61 -11.70 9.78
N PHE A 185 17.78 -12.35 9.70
CA PHE A 185 19.04 -11.70 9.38
C PHE A 185 19.35 -11.77 7.88
N HIS A 186 19.74 -10.63 7.30
CA HIS A 186 20.15 -10.55 5.90
C HIS A 186 21.63 -10.91 5.71
N SER A 187 22.44 -10.77 6.75
CA SER A 187 23.90 -10.93 6.74
C SER A 187 24.39 -11.62 8.02
N PRO A 188 25.62 -12.17 8.04
CA PRO A 188 26.16 -12.90 9.19
C PRO A 188 26.64 -11.95 10.30
N THR A 189 25.71 -11.21 10.91
CA THR A 189 26.03 -10.38 12.10
C THR A 189 26.45 -11.26 13.28
N ALA A 190 27.11 -10.67 14.28
CA ALA A 190 27.52 -11.41 15.47
C ALA A 190 26.33 -12.14 16.14
N ARG A 191 25.16 -11.49 16.18
CA ARG A 191 23.92 -12.08 16.69
C ARG A 191 23.38 -13.20 15.81
N ALA A 192 23.37 -13.01 14.49
CA ALA A 192 22.94 -14.03 13.55
C ALA A 192 23.77 -15.31 13.70
N VAL A 193 25.10 -15.15 13.76
CA VAL A 193 26.03 -16.27 13.98
C VAL A 193 25.79 -16.91 15.34
N GLN A 194 25.62 -16.11 16.40
CA GLN A 194 25.36 -16.62 17.74
C GLN A 194 24.12 -17.52 17.82
N LEU A 195 23.03 -17.15 17.14
CA LEU A 195 21.78 -17.93 17.12
C LEU A 195 21.87 -19.17 16.22
N VAL A 196 22.57 -19.08 15.10
CA VAL A 196 22.69 -20.18 14.13
C VAL A 196 23.60 -21.29 14.64
N LEU A 197 24.64 -20.98 15.42
CA LEU A 197 25.60 -21.99 15.91
C LEU A 197 24.96 -23.11 16.77
N PRO A 198 24.12 -22.83 17.79
CA PRO A 198 23.40 -23.87 18.52
C PRO A 198 22.49 -24.73 17.63
N ILE A 199 21.86 -24.13 16.62
CA ILE A 199 20.99 -24.84 15.67
C ILE A 199 21.83 -25.81 14.82
N ALA A 200 22.96 -25.34 14.29
CA ALA A 200 23.91 -26.16 13.55
C ALA A 200 24.43 -27.33 14.39
N LYS A 201 24.72 -27.10 15.67
CA LYS A 201 25.17 -28.13 16.62
C LYS A 201 24.07 -29.17 16.90
N ALA A 202 22.81 -28.75 16.96
CA ALA A 202 21.69 -29.66 17.19
C ALA A 202 21.43 -30.61 16.01
N LYS A 203 21.81 -30.23 14.77
CA LYS A 203 21.69 -31.06 13.54
C LYS A 203 20.27 -31.59 13.26
N ARG A 204 19.23 -30.83 13.62
CA ARG A 204 17.82 -31.19 13.43
C ARG A 204 17.08 -30.37 12.38
N LEU A 205 17.66 -29.27 11.92
CA LEU A 205 16.98 -28.31 11.06
C LEU A 205 16.71 -28.90 9.67
N ARG A 206 15.46 -28.82 9.22
CA ARG A 206 14.99 -29.27 7.89
C ARG A 206 14.59 -28.10 7.00
N THR A 207 13.89 -27.11 7.58
CA THR A 207 13.43 -25.92 6.85
C THR A 207 14.10 -24.68 7.41
N LEU A 208 14.76 -23.94 6.54
CA LEU A 208 15.31 -22.62 6.83
C LEU A 208 14.51 -21.57 6.06
N VAL A 209 13.93 -20.59 6.73
CA VAL A 209 13.26 -19.44 6.09
C VAL A 209 14.16 -18.22 6.20
N LEU A 210 14.38 -17.52 5.09
CA LEU A 210 15.25 -16.36 4.98
C LEU A 210 14.51 -15.17 4.35
N PRO A 211 14.80 -13.93 4.77
CA PRO A 211 14.09 -12.75 4.30
C PRO A 211 14.53 -12.29 2.92
N ARG A 212 15.74 -12.69 2.48
CA ARG A 212 16.32 -12.27 1.20
C ARG A 212 17.25 -13.33 0.60
N PRO A 213 17.39 -13.39 -0.74
CA PRO A 213 18.31 -14.30 -1.40
C PRO A 213 19.78 -14.14 -0.98
N LEU A 214 20.22 -12.92 -0.67
CA LEU A 214 21.59 -12.62 -0.24
C LEU A 214 21.98 -13.33 1.08
N ALA A 215 20.99 -13.74 1.88
CA ALA A 215 21.25 -14.43 3.14
C ALA A 215 21.56 -15.93 2.96
N VAL A 216 21.22 -16.50 1.80
CA VAL A 216 21.31 -17.93 1.54
C VAL A 216 22.75 -18.46 1.67
N PRO A 217 23.79 -17.88 1.03
CA PRO A 217 25.14 -18.44 1.07
C PRO A 217 25.69 -18.58 2.48
N TRP A 218 25.60 -17.52 3.29
CA TRP A 218 26.21 -17.54 4.63
C TRP A 218 25.44 -18.44 5.59
N ALA A 219 24.10 -18.47 5.50
CA ALA A 219 23.27 -19.29 6.37
C ALA A 219 23.46 -20.78 6.06
N TYR A 220 23.48 -21.14 4.77
CA TYR A 220 23.77 -22.50 4.33
C TYR A 220 25.16 -22.95 4.80
N GLU A 221 26.20 -22.15 4.65
CA GLU A 221 27.56 -22.54 5.09
C GLU A 221 27.63 -22.89 6.58
N LYS A 222 26.85 -22.20 7.43
CA LYS A 222 26.78 -22.50 8.86
C LYS A 222 25.88 -23.68 9.19
N LEU A 223 24.90 -23.99 8.34
CA LEU A 223 23.88 -25.03 8.58
C LEU A 223 24.03 -26.28 7.70
N LYS A 224 25.03 -26.37 6.83
CA LYS A 224 25.24 -27.51 5.91
C LYS A 224 25.40 -28.88 6.58
N GLY A 225 25.65 -28.93 7.89
CA GLY A 225 25.65 -30.16 8.69
C GLY A 225 24.27 -30.62 9.19
N CYS A 226 23.21 -29.83 8.93
CA CYS A 226 21.82 -30.18 9.23
C CYS A 226 21.17 -30.90 8.03
N PRO A 227 20.14 -31.72 8.26
CA PRO A 227 19.38 -32.38 7.20
C PRO A 227 18.42 -31.40 6.51
N LEU A 228 18.95 -30.35 5.90
CA LEU A 228 18.16 -29.32 5.20
C LEU A 228 17.45 -29.94 3.98
N GLU A 229 16.13 -29.83 3.97
CA GLU A 229 15.25 -30.25 2.87
C GLU A 229 14.89 -29.04 1.98
N VAL A 230 14.72 -27.85 2.59
CA VAL A 230 14.31 -26.65 1.88
C VAL A 230 14.84 -25.36 2.54
N ILE A 231 15.25 -24.42 1.71
CA ILE A 231 15.56 -23.03 2.08
C ILE A 231 14.50 -22.13 1.43
N GLN A 232 13.53 -21.70 2.22
CA GLN A 232 12.47 -20.80 1.75
C GLN A 232 12.97 -19.35 1.79
N VAL A 233 12.83 -18.64 0.68
CA VAL A 233 13.18 -17.21 0.58
C VAL A 233 11.90 -16.40 0.46
N LYS A 234 11.65 -15.53 1.44
CA LYS A 234 10.50 -14.62 1.44
C LYS A 234 10.59 -13.64 0.26
N PRO A 235 9.46 -13.22 -0.31
CA PRO A 235 9.44 -12.17 -1.32
C PRO A 235 10.07 -10.89 -0.76
N ALA A 236 11.11 -10.39 -1.41
CA ALA A 236 11.69 -9.10 -1.07
C ALA A 236 10.85 -8.00 -1.74
N GLU A 237 10.37 -7.02 -0.96
CA GLU A 237 9.70 -5.81 -1.49
C GLU A 237 10.62 -5.00 -2.42
N GLU A 238 11.94 -5.19 -2.32
CA GLU A 238 12.93 -4.53 -3.16
C GLU A 238 13.75 -5.58 -3.90
N ILE A 239 13.50 -5.66 -5.22
CA ILE A 239 14.25 -6.48 -6.18
C ILE A 239 15.63 -5.85 -6.37
N TRP A 240 16.52 -6.00 -5.39
CA TRP A 240 17.94 -5.93 -5.69
C TRP A 240 18.28 -7.19 -6.48
N ILE A 241 18.31 -7.07 -7.81
CA ILE A 241 18.87 -8.06 -8.75
C ILE A 241 20.39 -8.08 -8.59
N GLY A 242 20.86 -8.21 -7.34
CA GLY A 242 22.24 -8.62 -7.10
C GLY A 242 22.41 -10.00 -7.71
N GLU A 243 23.53 -10.20 -8.41
CA GLU A 243 23.94 -11.48 -8.97
C GLU A 243 23.65 -12.59 -7.94
N ARG A 244 22.82 -13.57 -8.31
CA ARG A 244 22.42 -14.67 -7.45
C ARG A 244 23.60 -15.62 -7.28
N SER A 245 24.61 -15.19 -6.52
CA SER A 245 25.90 -15.87 -6.38
C SER A 245 25.76 -17.32 -5.90
N TYR A 246 24.67 -17.65 -5.19
CA TYR A 246 24.36 -19.02 -4.78
C TYR A 246 23.88 -19.93 -5.92
N GLU A 247 23.44 -19.40 -7.06
CA GLU A 247 23.07 -20.22 -8.23
C GLU A 247 24.28 -20.97 -8.81
N LYS A 248 25.50 -20.52 -8.50
CA LYS A 248 26.76 -21.22 -8.82
C LYS A 248 26.93 -22.51 -7.98
N ASN A 249 26.24 -22.65 -6.85
CA ASN A 249 26.27 -23.86 -6.02
C ASN A 249 25.02 -24.73 -6.32
N PRO A 250 25.17 -25.89 -6.97
CA PRO A 250 24.04 -26.72 -7.40
C PRO A 250 23.24 -27.28 -6.21
N VAL A 251 23.88 -27.51 -5.07
CA VAL A 251 23.20 -28.02 -3.86
C VAL A 251 22.29 -26.94 -3.29
N ILE A 252 22.80 -25.71 -3.15
CA ILE A 252 21.98 -24.59 -2.67
C ILE A 252 20.82 -24.34 -3.63
N ARG A 253 21.08 -24.36 -4.95
CA ARG A 253 20.04 -24.18 -5.97
C ARG A 253 18.92 -25.21 -5.87
N ALA A 254 19.24 -26.46 -5.54
CA ALA A 254 18.23 -27.52 -5.37
C ALA A 254 17.40 -27.34 -4.08
N LEU A 255 17.96 -26.71 -3.05
CA LEU A 255 17.28 -26.47 -1.77
C LEU A 255 16.43 -25.20 -1.77
N VAL A 256 16.80 -24.18 -2.55
CA VAL A 256 16.15 -22.86 -2.51
C VAL A 256 14.78 -22.91 -3.18
N GLN A 257 13.75 -22.52 -2.43
CA GLN A 257 12.39 -22.29 -2.91
C GLN A 257 11.99 -20.85 -2.60
N TYR A 258 11.44 -20.15 -3.58
CA TYR A 258 10.87 -18.84 -3.36
C TYR A 258 9.45 -18.98 -2.86
N MET A 259 9.11 -18.30 -1.78
CA MET A 259 7.70 -18.22 -1.35
C MET A 259 6.95 -17.39 -2.37
N ASP A 260 5.83 -17.92 -2.89
CA ASP A 260 4.98 -17.22 -3.86
C ASP A 260 4.66 -15.83 -3.33
N GLY A 261 5.18 -14.83 -4.04
CA GLY A 261 5.31 -13.48 -3.53
C GLY A 261 4.02 -12.69 -3.49
N ARG A 262 2.85 -13.35 -3.49
CA ARG A 262 1.53 -12.69 -3.50
C ARG A 262 1.50 -11.72 -2.32
N PRO A 263 1.68 -10.41 -2.55
CA PRO A 263 1.47 -9.45 -1.50
C PRO A 263 -0.04 -9.53 -1.28
N HIS A 264 -0.46 -10.09 -0.16
CA HIS A 264 -1.85 -9.92 0.27
C HIS A 264 -1.99 -8.47 0.68
N GLY A 265 -2.10 -7.60 -0.33
CA GLY A 265 -2.70 -6.29 -0.19
C GLY A 265 -4.05 -6.47 0.51
N LYS A 266 -4.51 -5.42 1.17
CA LYS A 266 -5.67 -5.31 2.07
C LYS A 266 -7.04 -5.76 1.49
N TRP A 267 -7.08 -6.61 0.49
CA TRP A 267 -8.25 -7.37 0.09
C TRP A 267 -8.61 -8.27 1.25
N GLY A 268 -9.79 -8.04 1.83
CA GLY A 268 -10.37 -8.95 2.82
C GLY A 268 -10.25 -10.38 2.30
N ILE A 269 -9.76 -11.27 3.16
CA ILE A 269 -9.54 -12.68 2.86
C ILE A 269 -10.87 -13.27 2.42
N VAL A 270 -11.14 -13.27 1.12
CA VAL A 270 -12.13 -14.16 0.52
C VAL A 270 -11.41 -15.50 0.52
N ALA A 271 -11.68 -16.32 1.54
CA ALA A 271 -11.22 -17.70 1.59
C ALA A 271 -11.49 -18.30 0.21
N THR A 272 -10.45 -18.78 -0.49
CA THR A 272 -10.65 -19.52 -1.73
C THR A 272 -11.57 -20.69 -1.38
N PRO A 273 -12.82 -20.70 -1.88
CA PRO A 273 -13.74 -21.77 -1.54
C PRO A 273 -13.10 -23.06 -2.03
N ILE A 274 -13.01 -24.05 -1.13
CA ILE A 274 -12.71 -25.42 -1.53
C ILE A 274 -13.82 -25.81 -2.50
N ILE A 275 -13.52 -25.82 -3.80
CA ILE A 275 -14.46 -26.20 -4.83
C ILE A 275 -14.80 -27.66 -4.56
N THR A 276 -16.01 -27.90 -4.04
CA THR A 276 -16.53 -29.25 -3.90
C THR A 276 -16.73 -29.79 -5.32
N PRO A 277 -16.07 -30.89 -5.72
CA PRO A 277 -16.23 -31.41 -7.07
C PRO A 277 -17.71 -31.69 -7.35
N SER A 278 -18.15 -31.33 -8.56
CA SER A 278 -19.50 -31.64 -9.06
C SER A 278 -19.79 -33.12 -8.83
N LEU A 279 -20.95 -33.43 -8.24
CA LEU A 279 -21.44 -34.81 -8.05
C LEU A 279 -21.63 -35.58 -9.37
N ASN A 280 -21.59 -34.88 -10.51
CA ASN A 280 -21.64 -35.48 -11.84
C ASN A 280 -20.40 -35.06 -12.67
N PRO A 281 -19.46 -35.98 -12.95
CA PRO A 281 -18.26 -35.69 -13.74
C PRO A 281 -18.54 -35.44 -15.23
N SER A 282 -19.76 -35.73 -15.70
CA SER A 282 -20.19 -35.51 -17.09
C SER A 282 -20.98 -34.21 -17.30
N PHE A 283 -21.20 -33.43 -16.24
CA PHE A 283 -21.89 -32.15 -16.38
C PHE A 283 -21.01 -31.15 -17.14
N VAL A 284 -21.43 -30.79 -18.35
CA VAL A 284 -20.82 -29.73 -19.15
C VAL A 284 -21.70 -28.47 -19.03
N PRO A 285 -21.28 -27.44 -18.28
CA PRO A 285 -22.06 -26.22 -18.14
C PRO A 285 -22.40 -25.63 -19.51
N LEU A 286 -23.67 -25.23 -19.68
CA LEU A 286 -24.18 -24.56 -20.89
C LEU A 286 -24.10 -25.40 -22.18
N ALA A 287 -24.05 -26.74 -22.11
CA ALA A 287 -23.99 -27.60 -23.30
C ALA A 287 -25.18 -27.43 -24.25
N ASN A 288 -26.38 -27.22 -23.71
CA ASN A 288 -27.63 -27.11 -24.48
C ASN A 288 -28.06 -25.65 -24.75
N VAL A 289 -27.22 -24.66 -24.38
CA VAL A 289 -27.55 -23.24 -24.55
C VAL A 289 -27.09 -22.76 -25.93
N PRO A 290 -27.91 -22.01 -26.70
CA PRO A 290 -27.50 -21.44 -27.98
C PRO A 290 -26.21 -20.63 -27.87
N HIS A 291 -25.33 -20.73 -28.87
CA HIS A 291 -23.99 -20.11 -28.84
C HIS A 291 -24.01 -18.61 -28.48
N GLY A 292 -24.95 -17.83 -29.02
CA GLY A 292 -25.04 -16.39 -28.71
C GLY A 292 -25.40 -16.10 -27.25
N ILE A 293 -26.22 -16.93 -26.60
CA ILE A 293 -26.55 -16.79 -25.18
C ILE A 293 -25.37 -17.27 -24.33
N LYS A 294 -24.73 -18.39 -24.72
CA LYS A 294 -23.53 -18.90 -24.06
C LYS A 294 -22.41 -17.87 -24.06
N ASP A 295 -22.17 -17.21 -25.19
CA ASP A 295 -21.17 -16.14 -25.33
C ASP A 295 -21.50 -14.93 -24.45
N LYS A 296 -22.78 -14.52 -24.35
CA LYS A 296 -23.20 -13.43 -23.45
C LYS A 296 -22.98 -13.79 -21.98
N ILE A 297 -23.33 -15.02 -21.57
CA ILE A 297 -23.13 -15.49 -20.21
C ILE A 297 -21.62 -15.55 -19.88
N LEU A 298 -20.82 -16.18 -20.75
CA LEU A 298 -19.38 -16.28 -20.55
C LEU A 298 -18.69 -14.91 -20.58
N GLY A 299 -19.12 -14.00 -21.47
CA GLY A 299 -18.64 -12.62 -21.52
C GLY A 299 -18.90 -11.87 -20.22
N LEU A 300 -20.09 -12.02 -19.63
CA LEU A 300 -20.39 -11.43 -18.32
C LEU A 300 -19.55 -12.06 -17.20
N VAL A 301 -19.38 -13.39 -17.20
CA VAL A 301 -18.51 -14.07 -16.22
C VAL A 301 -17.08 -13.54 -16.33
N LEU A 302 -16.55 -13.39 -17.55
CA LEU A 302 -15.21 -12.88 -17.81
C LEU A 302 -15.08 -11.40 -17.44
N TYR A 303 -16.11 -10.59 -17.69
CA TYR A 303 -16.17 -9.20 -17.25
C TYR A 303 -16.02 -9.08 -15.72
N PHE A 304 -16.73 -9.92 -14.94
CA PHE A 304 -16.58 -9.93 -13.48
C PHE A 304 -15.28 -10.58 -13.00
N ALA A 305 -14.78 -11.60 -13.71
CA ALA A 305 -13.55 -12.32 -13.35
C ALA A 305 -12.27 -11.55 -13.71
N MET A 306 -12.35 -10.61 -14.65
CA MET A 306 -11.29 -9.68 -15.03
C MET A 306 -11.67 -8.25 -14.58
N PRO A 307 -11.81 -8.01 -13.27
CA PRO A 307 -12.35 -6.75 -12.77
C PRO A 307 -11.58 -5.55 -13.32
N ASP A 308 -12.31 -4.46 -13.56
CA ASP A 308 -11.78 -3.18 -14.03
C ASP A 308 -10.57 -2.74 -13.18
N GLU A 309 -9.52 -2.28 -13.85
CA GLU A 309 -8.26 -1.86 -13.20
C GLU A 309 -8.43 -0.71 -12.22
N GLU A 310 -9.58 -0.04 -12.12
CA GLU A 310 -9.82 0.91 -11.03
C GLU A 310 -9.58 0.31 -9.65
N ALA A 311 -9.95 -0.97 -9.47
CA ALA A 311 -9.66 -1.72 -8.26
C ALA A 311 -8.16 -2.07 -8.12
N ALA A 312 -7.46 -2.26 -9.25
CA ALA A 312 -6.06 -2.70 -9.29
C ALA A 312 -5.04 -1.55 -9.22
N CYS A 313 -5.25 -0.43 -9.93
CA CYS A 313 -4.39 0.77 -9.91
C CYS A 313 -4.38 1.47 -8.54
N ALA A 314 -5.38 1.21 -7.69
CA ALA A 314 -5.37 1.65 -6.29
C ALA A 314 -4.39 0.83 -5.42
N GLY A 315 -3.79 -0.25 -5.92
CA GLY A 315 -2.61 -0.89 -5.34
C GLY A 315 -1.41 -0.55 -6.22
N GLY A 316 -0.35 0.02 -5.67
CA GLY A 316 0.81 0.49 -6.45
C GLY A 316 1.33 -0.54 -7.46
N PHE A 317 1.87 -0.03 -8.57
CA PHE A 317 2.44 -0.79 -9.68
C PHE A 317 3.34 -1.93 -9.17
N SER A 318 2.87 -3.17 -9.30
CA SER A 318 3.73 -4.34 -9.19
C SER A 318 4.16 -4.71 -10.59
N THR A 319 5.42 -4.44 -10.93
CA THR A 319 6.06 -4.83 -12.20
C THR A 319 6.41 -6.32 -12.25
N ASN A 320 5.83 -7.15 -11.37
CA ASN A 320 6.08 -8.58 -11.39
C ASN A 320 5.36 -9.19 -12.59
N SER A 321 6.17 -9.56 -13.58
CA SER A 321 5.92 -10.38 -14.77
C SER A 321 5.33 -11.78 -14.49
N GLU A 322 4.70 -12.00 -13.33
CA GLU A 322 3.89 -13.19 -13.14
C GLU A 322 2.60 -13.01 -13.93
N ALA A 323 2.37 -13.93 -14.87
CA ALA A 323 1.21 -13.94 -15.75
C ALA A 323 -0.05 -13.52 -14.97
N SER A 324 -0.55 -12.32 -15.28
CA SER A 324 -1.77 -11.79 -14.67
C SER A 324 -2.81 -12.91 -14.66
N PRO A 325 -3.58 -13.12 -13.57
CA PRO A 325 -4.65 -14.11 -13.56
C PRO A 325 -5.65 -13.92 -14.72
N ARG A 326 -5.64 -12.77 -15.40
CA ARG A 326 -6.35 -12.54 -16.66
C ARG A 326 -5.79 -13.35 -17.84
N LEU A 327 -4.46 -13.54 -17.92
CA LEU A 327 -3.83 -14.33 -18.98
C LEU A 327 -4.19 -15.81 -18.88
N SER A 328 -4.24 -16.38 -17.67
CA SER A 328 -4.64 -17.78 -17.50
C SER A 328 -6.09 -18.02 -17.98
N LEU A 329 -6.99 -17.05 -17.78
CA LEU A 329 -8.34 -17.10 -18.31
C LEU A 329 -8.37 -17.10 -19.85
N LEU A 330 -7.50 -16.33 -20.53
CA LEU A 330 -7.39 -16.38 -22.00
C LEU A 330 -6.95 -17.76 -22.51
N LEU A 331 -6.18 -18.50 -21.71
CA LEU A 331 -5.61 -19.80 -22.08
C LEU A 331 -6.54 -21.00 -21.81
N VAL A 332 -7.73 -20.78 -21.23
CA VAL A 332 -8.67 -21.87 -20.89
C VAL A 332 -9.23 -22.56 -22.14
N SER A 333 -9.67 -21.80 -23.15
CA SER A 333 -10.25 -22.33 -24.39
C SER A 333 -10.29 -21.26 -25.49
N LYS A 334 -10.52 -21.65 -26.75
CA LYS A 334 -10.71 -20.71 -27.87
C LYS A 334 -11.87 -19.74 -27.64
N ALA A 335 -12.95 -20.20 -26.99
CA ALA A 335 -14.09 -19.35 -26.66
C ALA A 335 -13.71 -18.31 -25.60
N PHE A 336 -13.00 -18.73 -24.55
CA PHE A 336 -12.49 -17.82 -23.53
C PHE A 336 -11.50 -16.82 -24.12
N HIS A 337 -10.56 -17.26 -24.96
CA HIS A 337 -9.65 -16.37 -25.68
C HIS A 337 -10.42 -15.29 -26.44
N ARG A 338 -11.35 -15.68 -27.31
CA ARG A 338 -12.13 -14.73 -28.12
C ARG A 338 -12.97 -13.76 -27.28
N LEU A 339 -13.66 -14.25 -26.25
CA LEU A 339 -14.57 -13.45 -25.43
C LEU A 339 -13.83 -12.58 -24.41
N ALA A 340 -12.69 -13.05 -23.88
CA ALA A 340 -11.94 -12.32 -22.87
C ALA A 340 -10.92 -11.34 -23.47
N LEU A 341 -10.54 -11.47 -24.74
CA LEU A 341 -9.57 -10.58 -25.39
C LEU A 341 -9.92 -9.09 -25.26
N PRO A 342 -11.18 -8.65 -25.50
CA PRO A 342 -11.54 -7.24 -25.33
C PRO A 342 -11.46 -6.78 -23.87
N HIS A 343 -11.76 -7.66 -22.91
CA HIS A 343 -11.65 -7.36 -21.48
C HIS A 343 -10.20 -7.31 -21.01
N TYR A 344 -9.33 -8.16 -21.58
CA TYR A 344 -7.90 -8.18 -21.28
C TYR A 344 -7.20 -6.88 -21.72
N TYR A 345 -7.53 -6.38 -22.91
CA TYR A 345 -6.99 -5.12 -23.46
C TYR A 345 -7.89 -3.90 -23.19
N ALA A 346 -8.90 -4.01 -22.34
CA ALA A 346 -9.74 -2.87 -21.98
C ALA A 346 -8.91 -1.77 -21.28
N HIS A 347 -7.86 -2.16 -20.57
CA HIS A 347 -6.93 -1.25 -19.89
C HIS A 347 -5.50 -1.64 -20.28
N VAL A 348 -4.82 -0.76 -21.02
CA VAL A 348 -3.48 -1.01 -21.54
C VAL A 348 -2.51 -0.07 -20.86
N THR A 349 -1.47 -0.64 -20.25
CA THR A 349 -0.35 0.12 -19.72
C THR A 349 0.89 -0.19 -20.55
N ILE A 350 1.51 0.85 -21.10
CA ILE A 350 2.76 0.78 -21.86
C ILE A 350 3.87 1.29 -20.94
N THR A 351 4.77 0.39 -20.55
CA THR A 351 5.87 0.68 -19.63
C THR A 351 7.21 0.81 -20.34
N HIS A 352 7.34 0.16 -21.48
CA HIS A 352 8.51 0.15 -22.34
C HIS A 352 8.11 0.35 -23.81
N PHE A 353 9.04 0.80 -24.65
CA PHE A 353 8.80 0.94 -26.09
C PHE A 353 8.42 -0.40 -26.76
N ILE A 354 8.99 -1.50 -26.26
CA ILE A 354 8.67 -2.86 -26.71
C ILE A 354 7.18 -3.20 -26.46
N ASP A 355 6.58 -2.68 -25.38
CA ASP A 355 5.15 -2.88 -25.10
C ASP A 355 4.30 -2.16 -26.14
N ALA A 356 4.68 -0.93 -26.51
CA ALA A 356 3.98 -0.16 -27.55
C ALA A 356 4.04 -0.89 -28.89
N ALA A 357 5.24 -1.34 -29.32
CA ALA A 357 5.41 -2.10 -30.56
C ALA A 357 4.63 -3.43 -30.56
N SER A 358 4.64 -4.14 -29.43
CA SER A 358 3.86 -5.37 -29.24
C SER A 358 2.36 -5.10 -29.33
N PHE A 359 1.91 -4.02 -28.71
CA PHE A 359 0.50 -3.63 -28.73
C PHE A 359 0.04 -3.16 -30.11
N ILE A 360 0.85 -2.40 -30.84
CA ILE A 360 0.60 -2.05 -32.25
C ILE A 360 0.46 -3.33 -33.10
N SER A 361 1.33 -4.32 -32.88
CA SER A 361 1.24 -5.61 -33.57
C SER A 361 -0.04 -6.37 -33.23
N ILE A 362 -0.51 -6.29 -31.97
CA ILE A 362 -1.79 -6.85 -31.53
C ILE A 362 -2.97 -6.14 -32.19
N LEU A 363 -2.96 -4.81 -32.26
CA LEU A 363 -4.02 -4.02 -32.90
C LEU A 363 -4.10 -4.31 -34.41
N ALA A 364 -2.95 -4.41 -35.08
CA ALA A 364 -2.88 -4.79 -36.49
C ALA A 364 -3.42 -6.22 -36.72
N LYS A 365 -3.11 -7.16 -35.83
CA LYS A 365 -3.58 -8.55 -35.92
C LYS A 365 -5.05 -8.71 -35.54
N TYR A 366 -5.55 -7.91 -34.60
CA TYR A 366 -6.90 -7.97 -34.07
C TYR A 366 -7.53 -6.56 -34.01
N PRO A 367 -7.97 -6.00 -35.15
CA PRO A 367 -8.50 -4.63 -35.20
C PRO A 367 -9.72 -4.39 -34.29
N SER A 368 -10.47 -5.44 -33.96
CA SER A 368 -11.60 -5.36 -33.03
C SER A 368 -11.20 -5.06 -31.58
N VAL A 369 -9.92 -5.22 -31.22
CA VAL A 369 -9.40 -4.87 -29.89
C VAL A 369 -9.39 -3.36 -29.70
N GLY A 370 -9.00 -2.60 -30.72
CA GLY A 370 -8.83 -1.15 -30.64
C GLY A 370 -10.03 -0.39 -30.08
N PRO A 371 -11.24 -0.53 -30.66
CA PRO A 371 -12.46 0.08 -30.11
C PRO A 371 -12.85 -0.41 -28.70
N GLY A 372 -12.33 -1.55 -28.26
CA GLY A 372 -12.52 -2.12 -26.93
C GLY A 372 -11.61 -1.52 -25.86
N VAL A 373 -10.54 -0.83 -26.24
CA VAL A 373 -9.62 -0.17 -25.31
C VAL A 373 -10.33 1.03 -24.66
N ARG A 374 -10.46 0.99 -23.33
CA ARG A 374 -11.11 2.02 -22.51
C ARG A 374 -10.12 2.90 -21.77
N SER A 375 -8.96 2.37 -21.40
CA SER A 375 -7.89 3.13 -20.74
C SER A 375 -6.55 2.83 -21.40
N LEU A 376 -5.78 3.89 -21.65
CA LEU A 376 -4.41 3.81 -22.16
C LEU A 376 -3.48 4.63 -21.27
N THR A 377 -2.51 3.99 -20.65
CA THR A 377 -1.57 4.61 -19.71
C THR A 377 -0.12 4.41 -20.14
N PHE A 378 0.69 5.46 -20.10
CA PHE A 378 2.13 5.39 -20.32
C PHE A 378 2.89 5.58 -19.01
N CYS A 379 3.67 4.58 -18.61
CA CYS A 379 4.66 4.77 -17.57
C CYS A 379 5.92 5.40 -18.17
N THR A 380 6.64 6.17 -17.37
CA THR A 380 7.86 6.85 -17.80
C THR A 380 8.83 5.82 -18.38
N LEU A 381 9.05 5.88 -19.69
CA LEU A 381 9.98 5.02 -20.41
C LEU A 381 11.39 5.33 -19.90
N TYR A 382 11.89 4.53 -18.97
CA TYR A 382 13.28 4.62 -18.53
C TYR A 382 14.16 4.17 -19.68
N LEU A 383 14.75 5.13 -20.40
CA LEU A 383 15.92 4.90 -21.25
C LEU A 383 17.16 4.89 -20.33
N GLU A 384 17.20 4.00 -19.34
CA GLU A 384 18.46 3.72 -18.64
C GLU A 384 19.23 2.70 -19.47
N GLY A 385 20.14 3.21 -20.30
CA GLY A 385 21.03 2.43 -21.13
C GLY A 385 21.01 2.92 -22.57
N ASP A 386 22.19 3.23 -23.11
CA ASP A 386 22.41 3.19 -24.55
C ASP A 386 22.09 1.75 -24.99
N TYR A 387 20.86 1.52 -25.45
CA TYR A 387 20.49 0.30 -26.14
C TYR A 387 20.69 0.56 -27.64
N PRO A 388 21.89 0.29 -28.20
CA PRO A 388 22.17 0.49 -29.62
C PRO A 388 21.27 -0.37 -30.52
N GLU A 389 20.63 -1.40 -29.96
CA GLU A 389 19.66 -2.26 -30.68
C GLU A 389 18.34 -1.56 -31.04
N LEU A 390 18.10 -0.33 -30.56
CA LEU A 390 16.94 0.49 -30.95
C LEU A 390 17.30 1.56 -32.01
N GLU A 391 18.44 1.45 -32.70
CA GLU A 391 18.70 2.19 -33.95
C GLU A 391 17.70 1.72 -35.02
N GLY A 392 16.56 2.41 -35.11
CA GLY A 392 15.44 2.07 -35.99
C GLY A 392 14.07 2.10 -35.32
N ALA A 393 14.00 2.33 -34.00
CA ALA A 393 12.74 2.74 -33.39
C ALA A 393 12.31 4.07 -34.02
N PRO A 394 11.06 4.21 -34.49
CA PRO A 394 10.56 5.48 -35.03
C PRO A 394 10.88 6.62 -34.05
N ASP A 395 11.44 7.70 -34.59
CA ASP A 395 11.69 8.93 -33.84
C ASP A 395 10.41 9.38 -33.11
N GLY A 396 10.62 10.01 -31.95
CA GLY A 396 9.62 10.26 -30.91
C GLY A 396 8.19 10.55 -31.38
N ASP A 397 7.24 9.96 -30.64
CA ASP A 397 5.79 10.17 -30.68
C ASP A 397 4.98 9.51 -31.83
N ASP A 398 5.61 8.96 -32.88
CA ASP A 398 4.86 8.30 -33.98
C ASP A 398 4.06 7.07 -33.51
N TRP A 399 4.62 6.28 -32.60
CA TRP A 399 3.94 5.12 -32.04
C TRP A 399 2.63 5.49 -31.30
N ALA A 400 2.59 6.65 -30.63
CA ALA A 400 1.41 7.11 -29.91
C ALA A 400 0.29 7.44 -30.91
N SER A 401 0.63 8.11 -32.01
CA SER A 401 -0.30 8.41 -33.08
C SER A 401 -0.91 7.14 -33.71
N ILE A 402 -0.11 6.09 -33.92
CA ILE A 402 -0.57 4.80 -34.48
C ILE A 402 -1.55 4.10 -33.55
N ILE A 403 -1.26 4.06 -32.25
CA ILE A 403 -2.16 3.45 -31.26
C ILE A 403 -3.47 4.25 -31.18
N LEU A 404 -3.37 5.58 -31.08
CA LEU A 404 -4.53 6.45 -30.95
C LEU A 404 -5.48 6.38 -32.15
N ALA A 405 -4.95 6.24 -33.36
CA ALA A 405 -5.74 6.02 -34.58
C ALA A 405 -6.65 4.78 -34.52
N GLN A 406 -6.31 3.81 -33.67
CA GLN A 406 -7.03 2.54 -33.55
C GLN A 406 -7.85 2.43 -32.25
N THR A 407 -7.66 3.33 -31.29
CA THR A 407 -8.33 3.30 -29.98
C THR A 407 -9.35 4.45 -29.82
N THR A 408 -10.41 4.44 -30.62
CA THR A 408 -11.46 5.48 -30.60
C THR A 408 -12.41 5.38 -29.39
N GLY A 409 -12.42 4.23 -28.71
CA GLY A 409 -13.27 3.92 -27.55
C GLY A 409 -12.73 4.38 -26.19
N LEU A 410 -11.65 5.18 -26.18
CA LEU A 410 -10.95 5.59 -24.97
C LEU A 410 -11.82 6.46 -24.06
N LEU A 411 -11.93 6.04 -22.81
CA LEU A 411 -12.53 6.81 -21.73
C LEU A 411 -11.46 7.50 -20.90
N ARG A 412 -10.23 6.99 -20.92
CA ARG A 412 -9.09 7.50 -20.13
C ARG A 412 -7.81 7.46 -20.92
N PHE A 413 -7.03 8.52 -20.80
CA PHE A 413 -5.70 8.63 -21.37
C PHE A 413 -4.74 9.18 -20.32
N GLY A 414 -3.69 8.43 -20.02
CA GLY A 414 -2.72 8.74 -18.98
C GLY A 414 -1.28 8.61 -19.48
N GLY A 415 -0.37 9.46 -19.03
CA GLY A 415 1.05 9.42 -19.30
C GLY A 415 1.81 10.00 -18.12
N GLY A 416 2.99 9.44 -17.83
CA GLY A 416 3.93 9.93 -16.83
C GLY A 416 3.40 9.81 -15.39
N GLY A 417 3.69 8.70 -14.72
CA GLY A 417 3.61 8.56 -13.26
C GLY A 417 2.33 9.06 -12.58
N SER A 418 1.21 9.18 -13.30
CA SER A 418 -0.04 9.74 -12.79
C SER A 418 -0.53 8.83 -11.66
N VAL A 419 -0.23 9.26 -10.44
CA VAL A 419 -0.54 8.51 -9.23
C VAL A 419 -2.06 8.40 -9.15
N ALA A 420 -2.58 7.17 -9.06
CA ALA A 420 -4.01 6.93 -8.94
C ALA A 420 -4.65 7.85 -7.86
N PRO A 421 -5.87 8.38 -8.07
CA PRO A 421 -6.46 9.44 -7.24
C PRO A 421 -6.60 9.17 -5.73
N GLY A 422 -6.40 7.93 -5.28
CA GLY A 422 -6.41 7.54 -3.85
C GLY A 422 -5.04 7.51 -3.17
N HIS A 423 -3.94 7.52 -3.93
CA HIS A 423 -2.56 7.63 -3.41
C HIS A 423 -1.98 9.04 -3.58
N ALA A 424 -2.88 10.02 -3.75
CA ALA A 424 -2.55 11.40 -4.04
C ALA A 424 -1.39 11.86 -3.17
N VAL A 425 -0.31 12.21 -3.87
CA VAL A 425 0.95 12.81 -3.45
C VAL A 425 2.07 11.91 -2.88
N GLY A 426 1.78 10.77 -2.24
CA GLY A 426 2.85 9.94 -1.65
C GLY A 426 3.79 9.23 -2.65
N ASN A 427 3.33 9.00 -3.90
CA ASN A 427 4.13 8.28 -4.92
C ASN A 427 4.80 9.17 -5.97
N PHE A 428 4.71 10.51 -5.85
CA PHE A 428 5.61 11.38 -6.63
C PHE A 428 7.10 11.07 -6.33
N GLU A 429 7.37 10.42 -5.19
CA GLU A 429 8.70 9.92 -4.78
C GLU A 429 9.27 8.78 -5.64
N GLN A 430 8.48 7.94 -6.34
CA GLN A 430 9.08 6.91 -7.20
C GLN A 430 9.78 7.50 -8.43
N PHE A 431 9.41 8.72 -8.83
CA PHE A 431 10.10 9.47 -9.87
C PHE A 431 10.97 10.61 -9.34
N GLY A 432 10.67 11.15 -8.14
CA GLY A 432 11.37 12.31 -7.57
C GLY A 432 12.40 12.03 -6.48
N THR A 433 12.42 10.85 -5.82
CA THR A 433 13.29 10.62 -4.65
C THR A 433 13.69 9.15 -4.41
N ARG A 434 13.94 8.34 -5.48
CA ARG A 434 14.87 7.21 -5.29
C ARG A 434 16.17 7.80 -4.73
N ARG A 435 16.55 7.36 -3.52
CA ARG A 435 17.74 7.80 -2.77
C ARG A 435 18.94 8.03 -3.69
N THR A 436 19.14 9.26 -4.16
CA THR A 436 20.46 9.75 -4.50
C THR A 436 21.14 10.03 -3.17
N SER A 437 21.86 9.02 -2.70
CA SER A 437 22.79 9.12 -1.59
C SER A 437 23.78 10.26 -1.87
N VAL A 438 23.66 11.41 -1.22
CA VAL A 438 24.74 12.39 -0.90
C VAL A 438 25.63 12.89 -2.08
N TYR A 439 25.41 12.44 -3.31
CA TYR A 439 26.22 12.75 -4.48
C TYR A 439 25.33 13.41 -5.54
N GLY A 440 25.47 14.72 -5.67
CA GLY A 440 25.13 15.48 -6.87
C GLY A 440 23.64 15.78 -7.07
N TYR A 441 23.29 17.06 -6.98
CA TYR A 441 22.13 17.64 -7.64
C TYR A 441 22.31 17.48 -9.15
N TYR A 442 21.79 16.40 -9.75
CA TYR A 442 21.44 16.45 -11.16
C TYR A 442 20.03 17.03 -11.26
N PRO A 443 19.84 18.20 -11.91
CA PRO A 443 18.50 18.68 -12.21
C PRO A 443 17.79 17.58 -13.01
N PHE A 444 16.62 17.15 -12.53
CA PHE A 444 15.78 16.18 -13.22
C PHE A 444 15.62 16.60 -14.68
N SER A 445 16.22 15.86 -15.61
CA SER A 445 15.86 15.95 -17.01
C SER A 445 14.34 15.72 -17.09
N PRO A 446 13.58 16.57 -17.81
CA PRO A 446 12.14 16.41 -17.93
C PRO A 446 11.82 14.97 -18.34
N PRO A 447 10.74 14.38 -17.80
CA PRO A 447 10.36 13.03 -18.17
C PRO A 447 10.28 12.97 -19.69
N ARG A 448 11.10 12.12 -20.34
CA ARG A 448 11.17 11.96 -21.80
C ARG A 448 9.87 11.39 -22.41
N THR A 449 8.78 11.33 -21.64
CA THR A 449 7.48 10.76 -22.02
C THR A 449 6.40 11.82 -22.22
N SER A 450 6.78 13.08 -22.43
CA SER A 450 5.83 14.07 -22.92
C SER A 450 5.38 13.71 -24.33
N ILE A 451 4.08 13.71 -24.59
CA ILE A 451 3.57 13.63 -25.96
C ILE A 451 3.69 15.02 -26.62
N CYS A 452 4.05 15.05 -27.90
CA CYS A 452 3.94 16.26 -28.69
C CYS A 452 2.49 16.75 -28.78
N TRP A 453 2.34 18.05 -29.07
CA TRP A 453 1.03 18.67 -29.20
C TRP A 453 0.22 18.08 -30.35
N GLU A 454 0.86 17.73 -31.47
CA GLU A 454 0.20 17.12 -32.64
C GLU A 454 -0.44 15.76 -32.28
N ALA A 455 0.23 14.96 -31.45
CA ALA A 455 -0.34 13.71 -30.95
C ALA A 455 -1.51 13.96 -30.00
N PHE A 456 -1.44 15.02 -29.19
CA PHE A 456 -2.53 15.43 -28.31
C PHE A 456 -3.76 15.93 -29.10
N GLU A 457 -3.55 16.68 -30.18
CA GLU A 457 -4.64 17.10 -31.08
C GLU A 457 -5.31 15.90 -31.75
N ARG A 458 -4.51 14.93 -32.20
CA ARG A 458 -5.05 13.66 -32.73
C ARG A 458 -5.87 12.89 -31.69
N LEU A 459 -5.38 12.80 -30.45
CA LEU A 459 -6.14 12.20 -29.35
C LEU A 459 -7.50 12.90 -29.17
N ALA A 460 -7.49 14.23 -29.14
CA ALA A 460 -8.69 15.04 -28.98
C ALA A 460 -9.69 14.79 -30.11
N ASN A 461 -9.24 14.85 -31.36
CA ASN A 461 -10.11 14.66 -32.53
C ASN A 461 -10.69 13.24 -32.63
N LEU A 462 -9.93 12.22 -32.22
CA LEU A 462 -10.34 10.81 -32.38
C LEU A 462 -11.15 10.27 -31.20
N ALA A 463 -10.83 10.71 -29.98
CA ALA A 463 -11.39 10.17 -28.75
C ALA A 463 -11.91 11.23 -27.77
N GLY A 464 -11.74 12.54 -28.05
CA GLY A 464 -12.13 13.62 -27.14
C GLY A 464 -13.60 13.55 -26.72
N SER A 465 -14.50 13.19 -27.64
CA SER A 465 -15.94 13.06 -27.38
C SER A 465 -16.31 11.94 -26.39
N SER A 466 -15.42 10.97 -26.16
CA SER A 466 -15.61 9.84 -25.23
C SER A 466 -14.71 9.92 -23.99
N LEU A 467 -13.60 10.68 -24.06
CA LEU A 467 -12.64 10.85 -22.98
C LEU A 467 -13.22 11.56 -21.77
N ARG A 468 -13.15 10.88 -20.63
CA ARG A 468 -13.55 11.39 -19.30
C ARG A 468 -12.36 11.84 -18.47
N GLU A 469 -11.19 11.24 -18.68
CA GLU A 469 -9.96 11.56 -17.95
C GLU A 469 -8.78 11.68 -18.90
N VAL A 470 -8.05 12.79 -18.81
CA VAL A 470 -6.83 13.06 -19.57
C VAL A 470 -5.73 13.46 -18.61
N SER A 471 -4.58 12.80 -18.69
CA SER A 471 -3.43 13.06 -17.85
C SER A 471 -2.17 12.83 -18.66
N ALA A 472 -1.57 13.85 -19.27
CA ALA A 472 -0.32 13.64 -20.01
C ALA A 472 0.59 14.85 -19.89
N PRO A 473 1.90 14.65 -19.70
CA PRO A 473 2.86 15.70 -19.93
C PRO A 473 2.82 16.07 -21.41
N LEU A 474 2.67 17.36 -21.72
CA LEU A 474 2.59 17.84 -23.10
C LEU A 474 3.83 18.66 -23.43
N ARG A 475 4.26 18.60 -24.68
CA ARG A 475 5.31 19.46 -25.23
C ARG A 475 4.81 20.11 -26.51
N ALA A 476 4.89 21.44 -26.57
CA ALA A 476 4.70 22.22 -27.79
C ALA A 476 5.90 23.14 -27.97
N GLU A 477 6.37 23.28 -29.20
CA GLU A 477 7.47 24.21 -29.54
C GLU A 477 6.97 25.64 -29.77
N GLN A 478 5.70 25.78 -30.10
CA GLN A 478 5.05 27.05 -30.43
C GLN A 478 3.79 27.25 -29.59
N PRO A 479 3.31 28.49 -29.44
CA PRO A 479 1.99 28.75 -28.86
C PRO A 479 0.89 27.99 -29.61
N VAL A 480 -0.01 27.36 -28.87
CA VAL A 480 -1.03 26.47 -29.43
C VAL A 480 -2.43 27.08 -29.38
N SER A 481 -3.33 26.54 -30.21
CA SER A 481 -4.74 26.97 -30.24
C SER A 481 -5.49 26.56 -28.98
N THR A 482 -6.42 27.41 -28.55
CA THR A 482 -7.32 27.14 -27.42
C THR A 482 -8.56 26.35 -27.84
N THR A 483 -8.82 26.22 -29.14
CA THR A 483 -10.01 25.56 -29.69
C THR A 483 -10.05 24.06 -29.41
N ILE A 484 -8.90 23.43 -29.16
CA ILE A 484 -8.79 22.00 -28.90
C ILE A 484 -9.62 21.53 -27.70
N PHE A 485 -9.90 22.44 -26.75
CA PHE A 485 -10.70 22.12 -25.57
C PHE A 485 -12.18 21.85 -25.90
N ASN A 486 -12.67 22.24 -27.10
CA ASN A 486 -14.02 21.89 -27.59
C ASN A 486 -14.20 20.40 -27.85
N GLU A 487 -13.11 19.71 -28.18
CA GLU A 487 -13.15 18.29 -28.52
C GLU A 487 -13.43 17.41 -27.30
N PHE A 488 -13.45 17.99 -26.09
CA PHE A 488 -13.58 17.27 -24.81
C PHE A 488 -14.91 17.58 -24.08
N PRO A 489 -16.09 17.39 -24.69
CA PRO A 489 -17.38 17.79 -24.10
C PRO A 489 -17.75 16.99 -22.86
N VAL A 490 -17.24 15.76 -22.70
CA VAL A 490 -17.54 14.87 -21.57
C VAL A 490 -16.39 14.72 -20.57
N LEU A 491 -15.33 15.51 -20.72
CA LEU A 491 -14.15 15.43 -19.85
C LEU A 491 -14.50 15.84 -18.42
N GLN A 492 -14.17 14.97 -17.47
CA GLN A 492 -14.42 15.14 -16.05
C GLN A 492 -13.14 15.48 -15.30
N LYS A 493 -12.02 14.87 -15.69
CA LYS A 493 -10.71 15.08 -15.05
C LYS A 493 -9.65 15.47 -16.05
N LEU A 494 -8.91 16.53 -15.74
CA LEU A 494 -7.75 16.97 -16.52
C LEU A 494 -6.54 17.08 -15.60
N ASN A 495 -5.46 16.34 -15.90
CA ASN A 495 -4.17 16.51 -15.27
C ASN A 495 -3.17 17.09 -16.27
N TRP A 496 -2.81 18.34 -15.99
CA TRP A 496 -1.96 19.18 -16.81
C TRP A 496 -0.55 19.27 -16.23
N THR A 497 0.42 18.87 -17.05
CA THR A 497 1.84 18.91 -16.72
C THR A 497 2.62 19.42 -17.95
N SER A 498 2.55 20.71 -18.24
CA SER A 498 3.17 21.29 -19.43
C SER A 498 3.44 22.78 -19.30
N ASP A 499 4.56 23.25 -19.86
CA ASP A 499 4.83 24.69 -20.03
C ASP A 499 4.27 25.26 -21.34
N THR A 500 3.50 24.47 -22.11
CA THR A 500 2.91 24.93 -23.37
C THR A 500 2.17 26.26 -23.17
N THR A 501 2.45 27.20 -24.06
CA THR A 501 1.83 28.52 -24.08
C THR A 501 0.67 28.53 -25.07
N PHE A 502 -0.31 29.39 -24.82
CA PHE A 502 -1.45 29.61 -25.72
C PHE A 502 -1.34 30.99 -26.35
N GLY A 503 -1.71 31.12 -27.62
CA GLY A 503 -1.70 32.40 -28.33
C GLY A 503 -2.77 33.37 -27.84
N ASP A 504 -2.45 34.67 -27.77
CA ASP A 504 -3.34 35.72 -27.25
C ASP A 504 -4.53 36.06 -28.19
N SER A 505 -4.47 35.64 -29.46
CA SER A 505 -5.43 36.04 -30.48
C SER A 505 -6.76 35.27 -30.46
N GLU A 506 -6.81 34.11 -29.80
CA GLU A 506 -7.99 33.24 -29.83
C GLU A 506 -8.71 33.26 -28.48
N CYS A 507 -9.94 33.77 -28.47
CA CYS A 507 -10.82 33.64 -27.32
C CYS A 507 -11.15 32.15 -27.12
N PRO A 508 -10.86 31.57 -25.94
CA PRO A 508 -11.20 30.18 -25.70
C PRO A 508 -12.72 29.99 -25.75
N PRO A 509 -13.20 28.81 -26.17
CA PRO A 509 -14.61 28.53 -26.19
C PRO A 509 -15.18 28.60 -24.77
N VAL A 510 -16.13 29.51 -24.56
CA VAL A 510 -16.64 29.82 -23.22
C VAL A 510 -17.21 28.59 -22.52
N ASP A 511 -17.81 27.66 -23.27
CA ASP A 511 -18.46 26.46 -22.71
C ASP A 511 -17.59 25.19 -22.85
N ALA A 512 -16.31 25.31 -23.23
CA ALA A 512 -15.38 24.18 -23.23
C ALA A 512 -15.20 23.63 -21.81
N LEU A 513 -15.03 22.31 -21.70
CA LEU A 513 -14.78 21.60 -20.43
C LEU A 513 -15.89 21.82 -19.36
N ALA A 514 -17.13 22.07 -19.77
CA ALA A 514 -18.24 22.34 -18.84
C ALA A 514 -18.49 21.22 -17.81
N ASN A 515 -18.16 19.97 -18.16
CA ASN A 515 -18.30 18.78 -17.31
C ASN A 515 -17.07 18.50 -16.42
N MET A 516 -15.99 19.29 -16.54
CA MET A 516 -14.76 19.07 -15.78
C MET A 516 -15.01 19.38 -14.29
N ASN A 517 -14.84 18.37 -13.45
CA ASN A 517 -15.03 18.45 -12.01
C ASN A 517 -13.73 18.42 -11.20
N GLU A 518 -12.63 17.96 -11.81
CA GLU A 518 -11.33 17.83 -11.18
C GLU A 518 -10.21 18.31 -12.12
N LEU A 519 -9.41 19.26 -11.65
CA LEU A 519 -8.28 19.82 -12.39
C LEU A 519 -6.99 19.62 -11.57
N TRP A 520 -5.99 18.98 -12.17
CA TRP A 520 -4.64 18.84 -11.62
C TRP A 520 -3.67 19.66 -12.46
N VAL A 521 -2.84 20.45 -11.80
CA VAL A 521 -1.86 21.33 -12.42
C VAL A 521 -0.56 21.20 -11.66
N THR A 522 0.40 20.48 -12.22
CA THR A 522 1.73 20.33 -11.60
C THR A 522 2.74 21.28 -12.24
N LYS A 523 2.55 21.55 -13.53
CA LYS A 523 3.39 22.43 -14.35
C LYS A 523 2.50 23.12 -15.38
N ALA A 524 2.52 24.44 -15.44
CA ALA A 524 1.68 25.23 -16.32
C ALA A 524 2.36 26.56 -16.66
N SER A 525 2.14 27.04 -17.89
CA SER A 525 2.37 28.44 -18.24
C SER A 525 1.28 29.34 -17.61
N SER A 526 1.54 30.64 -17.49
CA SER A 526 0.51 31.59 -17.05
C SER A 526 -0.63 31.71 -18.06
N SER A 527 -0.35 31.59 -19.37
CA SER A 527 -1.38 31.67 -20.42
C SER A 527 -2.38 30.51 -20.34
N PHE A 528 -1.97 29.32 -19.89
CA PHE A 528 -2.91 28.21 -19.61
C PHE A 528 -3.98 28.61 -18.58
N LEU A 529 -3.58 29.25 -17.48
CA LEU A 529 -4.54 29.69 -16.45
C LEU A 529 -5.39 30.85 -16.93
N SER A 530 -4.83 31.77 -17.72
CA SER A 530 -5.61 32.83 -18.38
C SER A 530 -6.69 32.28 -19.31
N VAL A 531 -6.38 31.21 -20.04
CA VAL A 531 -7.35 30.49 -20.89
C VAL A 531 -8.45 29.86 -20.05
N LEU A 532 -8.10 29.11 -19.01
CA LEU A 532 -9.10 28.47 -18.14
C LEU A 532 -9.97 29.48 -17.38
N THR A 533 -9.42 30.65 -17.03
CA THR A 533 -10.16 31.73 -16.36
C THR A 533 -11.27 32.31 -17.24
N GLN A 534 -11.13 32.24 -18.56
CA GLN A 534 -12.13 32.70 -19.53
C GLN A 534 -13.22 31.65 -19.81
N MET A 535 -13.00 30.38 -19.44
CA MET A 535 -13.96 29.30 -19.64
C MET A 535 -14.95 29.21 -18.47
N LYS A 536 -16.16 28.71 -18.75
CA LYS A 536 -17.19 28.45 -17.74
C LYS A 536 -17.11 27.02 -17.20
N LEU A 537 -16.16 26.80 -16.30
CA LEU A 537 -16.03 25.54 -15.58
C LEU A 537 -17.11 25.43 -14.48
N HIS A 538 -18.34 25.07 -14.84
CA HIS A 538 -19.49 25.00 -13.91
C HIS A 538 -19.41 23.79 -12.96
N SER A 539 -18.83 22.69 -13.43
CA SER A 539 -18.75 21.43 -12.68
C SER A 539 -17.52 21.33 -11.78
N LEU A 540 -16.59 22.29 -11.84
CA LEU A 540 -15.33 22.22 -11.09
C LEU A 540 -15.59 22.18 -9.58
N ARG A 541 -15.07 21.14 -8.91
CA ARG A 541 -15.19 20.95 -7.45
C ARG A 541 -13.84 20.72 -6.79
N ARG A 542 -12.86 20.15 -7.50
CA ARG A 542 -11.55 19.82 -6.95
C ARG A 542 -10.44 20.42 -7.79
N LEU A 543 -9.52 21.11 -7.12
CA LEU A 543 -8.31 21.66 -7.72
C LEU A 543 -7.08 21.09 -7.02
N VAL A 544 -6.17 20.49 -7.77
CA VAL A 544 -4.83 20.11 -7.33
C VAL A 544 -3.83 21.00 -8.03
N TYR A 545 -3.18 21.90 -7.29
CA TYR A 545 -2.36 22.97 -7.85
C TYR A 545 -0.98 22.99 -7.19
N LEU A 546 -0.01 22.36 -7.85
CA LEU A 546 1.34 22.12 -7.36
C LEU A 546 2.42 22.88 -8.15
N THR A 547 2.03 23.88 -8.94
CA THR A 547 2.93 24.73 -9.71
C THR A 547 3.34 26.00 -8.93
N SER A 548 4.40 26.68 -9.37
CA SER A 548 4.89 27.95 -8.83
C SER A 548 4.14 29.17 -9.38
N VAL A 549 3.39 29.04 -10.48
CA VAL A 549 2.57 30.13 -11.02
C VAL A 549 1.51 30.54 -9.99
N CYS A 550 1.13 31.82 -9.95
CA CYS A 550 0.13 32.31 -9.00
C CYS A 550 -1.30 32.06 -9.54
N PRO A 551 -2.19 31.36 -8.81
CA PRO A 551 -3.52 31.02 -9.29
C PRO A 551 -4.59 32.10 -9.02
N ASN A 552 -4.24 33.31 -8.59
CA ASN A 552 -5.20 34.29 -8.07
C ASN A 552 -6.36 34.59 -9.03
N SER A 553 -6.06 34.95 -10.28
CA SER A 553 -7.10 35.27 -11.28
C SER A 553 -8.05 34.11 -11.53
N PHE A 554 -7.50 32.89 -11.59
CA PHE A 554 -8.30 31.68 -11.75
C PHE A 554 -9.20 31.43 -10.53
N LEU A 555 -8.67 31.59 -9.31
CA LEU A 555 -9.43 31.40 -8.08
C LEU A 555 -10.45 32.52 -7.84
N GLU A 556 -10.24 33.73 -8.33
CA GLU A 556 -11.24 34.81 -8.29
C GLU A 556 -12.50 34.43 -9.09
N VAL A 557 -12.33 33.76 -10.23
CA VAL A 557 -13.46 33.35 -11.09
C VAL A 557 -14.07 32.01 -10.67
N HIS A 558 -13.25 31.05 -10.25
CA HIS A 558 -13.67 29.66 -10.02
C HIS A 558 -13.63 29.20 -8.57
N GLY A 559 -12.94 29.92 -7.67
CA GLY A 559 -12.67 29.45 -6.31
C GLY A 559 -13.93 29.20 -5.49
N ALA A 560 -14.99 29.99 -5.67
CA ALA A 560 -16.28 29.79 -5.01
C ALA A 560 -16.97 28.45 -5.37
N LYS A 561 -16.55 27.77 -6.44
CA LYS A 561 -17.09 26.46 -6.84
C LYS A 561 -16.35 25.30 -6.18
N LEU A 562 -15.14 25.54 -5.65
CA LEU A 562 -14.27 24.50 -5.14
C LEU A 562 -14.75 24.01 -3.77
N ALA A 563 -14.89 22.69 -3.65
CA ALA A 563 -15.06 21.96 -2.40
C ALA A 563 -13.71 21.43 -1.88
N GLU A 564 -12.79 21.07 -2.78
CA GLU A 564 -11.48 20.54 -2.42
C GLU A 564 -10.33 21.30 -3.09
N LEU A 565 -9.32 21.63 -2.31
CA LEU A 565 -8.12 22.32 -2.78
C LEU A 565 -6.87 21.61 -2.26
N VAL A 566 -6.00 21.20 -3.17
CA VAL A 566 -4.67 20.66 -2.87
C VAL A 566 -3.65 21.65 -3.40
N ILE A 567 -2.78 22.17 -2.54
CA ILE A 567 -1.76 23.16 -2.91
C ILE A 567 -0.42 22.80 -2.30
N CYS A 568 0.68 23.22 -2.93
CA CYS A 568 1.98 23.16 -2.29
C CYS A 568 2.10 24.27 -1.23
N VAL A 569 3.00 24.08 -0.27
CA VAL A 569 3.23 25.01 0.84
C VAL A 569 3.61 26.43 0.39
N ASP A 570 4.29 26.58 -0.75
CA ASP A 570 4.69 27.89 -1.28
C ASP A 570 3.48 28.66 -1.82
N GLN A 571 2.52 27.97 -2.44
CA GLN A 571 1.24 28.56 -2.82
C GLN A 571 0.40 28.88 -1.60
N ALA A 572 0.45 28.02 -0.59
CA ALA A 572 -0.22 28.23 0.68
C ALA A 572 0.30 29.51 1.39
N ASP A 573 1.61 29.76 1.34
CA ASP A 573 2.26 31.00 1.81
C ASP A 573 1.91 32.22 0.96
N THR A 574 1.73 32.04 -0.34
CA THR A 574 1.39 33.14 -1.25
C THR A 574 -0.06 33.58 -1.06
N LEU A 575 -0.96 32.61 -0.90
CA LEU A 575 -2.40 32.87 -0.76
C LEU A 575 -2.79 33.26 0.68
N LYS A 576 -2.14 32.69 1.70
CA LYS A 576 -2.43 32.92 3.13
C LYS A 576 -3.94 32.90 3.43
N SER A 577 -4.46 33.96 4.05
CA SER A 577 -5.87 34.13 4.38
C SER A 577 -6.76 34.34 3.15
N LYS A 578 -6.21 34.72 1.99
CA LYS A 578 -7.01 34.92 0.76
C LYS A 578 -7.63 33.63 0.25
N ILE A 579 -7.11 32.46 0.63
CA ILE A 579 -7.69 31.16 0.27
C ILE A 579 -9.18 31.11 0.61
N TYR A 580 -9.57 31.64 1.77
CA TYR A 580 -10.94 31.56 2.26
C TYR A 580 -11.87 32.59 1.63
N THR A 581 -11.35 33.75 1.23
CA THR A 581 -12.12 34.74 0.48
C THR A 581 -12.32 34.30 -0.96
N LEU A 582 -11.32 33.62 -1.55
CA LEU A 582 -11.37 33.12 -2.92
C LEU A 582 -12.18 31.81 -3.02
N CYS A 583 -12.11 30.95 -2.00
CA CYS A 583 -12.75 29.64 -1.96
C CYS A 583 -13.72 29.50 -0.75
N PRO A 584 -14.81 30.28 -0.70
CA PRO A 584 -15.73 30.31 0.44
C PRO A 584 -16.55 29.02 0.66
N ASN A 585 -16.52 28.05 -0.27
CA ASN A 585 -17.24 26.77 -0.15
C ASN A 585 -16.33 25.57 0.12
N LEU A 586 -15.06 25.83 0.46
CA LEU A 586 -14.05 24.80 0.66
C LEU A 586 -14.41 23.89 1.86
N SER A 587 -14.46 22.58 1.63
CA SER A 587 -14.76 21.57 2.65
C SER A 587 -13.51 20.80 3.10
N SER A 588 -12.55 20.63 2.19
CA SER A 588 -11.26 20.00 2.46
C SER A 588 -10.10 20.77 1.81
N ILE A 589 -9.03 20.97 2.56
CA ILE A 589 -7.77 21.52 2.06
C ILE A 589 -6.62 20.54 2.31
N THR A 590 -5.79 20.29 1.31
CA THR A 590 -4.55 19.53 1.44
C THR A 590 -3.36 20.44 1.18
N ILE A 591 -2.44 20.48 2.12
CA ILE A 591 -1.18 21.22 1.99
C ILE A 591 -0.08 20.19 1.78
N TYR A 592 0.54 20.26 0.61
CA TYR A 592 1.67 19.44 0.23
C TYR A 592 3.00 20.14 0.51
N GLY A 593 4.00 19.42 1.04
CA GLY A 593 5.35 19.97 1.19
C GLY A 593 6.45 18.92 1.16
N SER A 594 7.57 19.29 0.53
CA SER A 594 8.79 18.47 0.47
C SER A 594 9.75 18.76 1.64
N ARG A 595 10.92 18.09 1.66
CA ARG A 595 11.93 18.16 2.74
C ARG A 595 12.47 19.54 3.09
N LEU A 596 12.34 20.53 2.24
CA LEU A 596 12.94 21.84 2.49
C LEU A 596 12.06 22.78 3.32
N VAL A 597 10.87 22.31 3.71
CA VAL A 597 9.77 23.15 4.20
C VAL A 597 9.65 23.17 5.73
N GLN A 598 10.58 22.58 6.49
CA GLN A 598 10.46 22.58 7.97
C GLN A 598 10.45 23.99 8.58
N ALA A 599 11.10 24.95 7.92
CA ALA A 599 11.08 26.37 8.31
C ALA A 599 9.69 27.04 8.14
N LYS A 600 8.73 26.34 7.53
CA LYS A 600 7.48 26.87 6.98
C LYS A 600 6.21 26.31 7.65
N ILE A 601 6.32 25.57 8.75
CA ILE A 601 5.15 25.12 9.55
C ILE A 601 4.27 26.30 9.99
N GLN A 602 4.87 27.49 10.13
CA GLN A 602 4.16 28.73 10.44
C GLN A 602 3.08 29.09 9.40
N ILE A 603 3.24 28.69 8.13
CA ILE A 603 2.25 28.94 7.06
C ILE A 603 0.94 28.23 7.34
N VAL A 604 0.98 27.04 7.94
CA VAL A 604 -0.26 26.32 8.31
C VAL A 604 -1.04 27.12 9.36
N GLN A 605 -0.37 27.91 10.21
CA GLN A 605 -1.03 28.80 11.16
C GLN A 605 -1.68 29.99 10.45
N ASP A 606 -1.03 30.56 9.44
CA ASP A 606 -1.52 31.70 8.69
C ASP A 606 -2.72 31.33 7.80
N ILE A 607 -2.82 30.06 7.42
CA ILE A 607 -3.97 29.46 6.74
C ILE A 607 -5.08 29.12 7.74
N CYS A 608 -4.91 29.25 9.05
CA CYS A 608 -6.01 29.03 9.98
C CYS A 608 -6.54 30.37 10.52
N PRO A 609 -7.33 31.14 9.74
CA PRO A 609 -7.88 32.40 10.22
C PRO A 609 -8.78 32.15 11.43
N ARG A 610 -8.85 33.14 12.33
CA ARG A 610 -9.76 33.10 13.49
C ARG A 610 -11.23 32.91 13.08
N GLU A 611 -11.60 33.44 11.93
CA GLU A 611 -12.91 33.24 11.31
C GLU A 611 -12.76 32.22 10.18
N MET A 612 -12.76 30.93 10.55
CA MET A 612 -12.77 29.87 9.55
C MET A 612 -14.09 29.82 8.80
N VAL A 613 -13.99 29.45 7.53
CA VAL A 613 -15.16 29.17 6.70
C VAL A 613 -15.91 27.99 7.31
N LYS A 614 -17.22 28.17 7.56
CA LYS A 614 -18.07 27.17 8.21
C LYS A 614 -18.08 25.82 7.48
N SER A 615 -17.82 25.80 6.18
CA SER A 615 -17.77 24.58 5.36
C SER A 615 -16.53 23.73 5.57
N LEU A 616 -15.40 24.31 6.03
CA LEU A 616 -14.13 23.60 6.13
C LEU A 616 -14.17 22.60 7.30
N HIS A 617 -14.18 21.31 6.97
CA HIS A 617 -14.24 20.24 7.97
C HIS A 617 -12.99 19.35 7.97
N LYS A 618 -12.15 19.40 6.93
CA LYS A 618 -10.95 18.56 6.83
C LYS A 618 -9.71 19.35 6.39
N ILE A 619 -8.62 19.18 7.13
CA ILE A 619 -7.28 19.65 6.74
C ILE A 619 -6.39 18.42 6.58
N ILE A 620 -5.68 18.32 5.47
CA ILE A 620 -4.74 17.23 5.19
C ILE A 620 -3.33 17.82 5.07
N LEU A 621 -2.42 17.34 5.90
CA LEU A 621 -1.01 17.68 5.88
C LEU A 621 -0.26 16.54 5.21
N ASP A 622 0.15 16.77 3.96
CA ASP A 622 0.81 15.80 3.11
C ASP A 622 2.29 16.16 3.00
N PHE A 623 3.10 15.62 3.91
CA PHE A 623 4.54 15.85 3.94
C PHE A 623 5.26 14.53 3.71
N ASP A 624 6.29 14.53 2.87
CA ASP A 624 7.00 13.30 2.46
C ASP A 624 7.76 12.60 3.60
N TRP A 625 7.84 13.22 4.77
CA TRP A 625 8.70 12.76 5.84
C TRP A 625 8.31 13.36 7.19
N TRP A 626 8.53 12.56 8.22
CA TRP A 626 8.54 12.99 9.60
C TRP A 626 9.94 12.74 10.15
N ASP A 627 10.64 13.80 10.51
CA ASP A 627 11.87 13.65 11.28
C ASP A 627 11.55 13.72 12.77
N SER A 628 11.94 12.66 13.47
CA SER A 628 11.91 12.60 14.93
C SER A 628 12.91 13.55 15.60
N ASP A 629 13.66 14.37 14.84
CA ASP A 629 14.48 15.43 15.39
C ASP A 629 13.66 16.31 16.36
N LYS A 630 14.23 16.49 17.56
CA LYS A 630 13.66 17.26 18.65
C LYS A 630 13.32 18.69 18.23
N LYS A 631 14.09 19.29 17.32
CA LYS A 631 13.81 20.65 16.81
C LYS A 631 12.44 20.72 16.13
N ASN A 632 12.12 19.70 15.34
CA ASN A 632 10.84 19.62 14.64
C ASN A 632 9.68 19.40 15.60
N ILE A 633 9.88 18.54 16.61
CA ILE A 633 8.87 18.32 17.66
C ILE A 633 8.47 19.63 18.34
N SER A 634 9.42 20.52 18.65
CA SER A 634 9.13 21.81 19.28
C SER A 634 8.32 22.75 18.37
N ALA A 635 8.60 22.76 17.07
CA ALA A 635 7.86 23.57 16.10
C ALA A 635 6.40 23.07 15.96
N TRP A 636 6.21 21.75 15.91
CA TRP A 636 4.89 21.13 15.90
C TRP A 636 4.14 21.34 17.23
N ASP A 637 4.80 21.26 18.37
CA ASP A 637 4.18 21.55 19.67
C ASP A 637 3.69 23.01 19.73
N THR A 638 4.49 23.94 19.22
CA THR A 638 4.11 25.35 19.08
C THR A 638 2.91 25.52 18.14
N PHE A 639 2.93 24.83 17.00
CA PHE A 639 1.82 24.81 16.05
C PHE A 639 0.53 24.31 16.69
N PHE A 640 0.54 23.12 17.30
CA PHE A 640 -0.65 22.51 17.89
C PHE A 640 -1.19 23.30 19.08
N ARG A 641 -0.33 23.89 19.91
CA ARG A 641 -0.77 24.80 20.97
C ARG A 641 -1.50 26.00 20.41
N LYS A 642 -0.93 26.70 19.43
CA LYS A 642 -1.58 27.85 18.79
C LYS A 642 -2.89 27.44 18.09
N PHE A 643 -2.89 26.31 17.39
CA PHE A 643 -4.05 25.75 16.74
C PHE A 643 -5.20 25.47 17.73
N MET A 644 -4.88 25.01 18.95
CA MET A 644 -5.88 24.81 20.01
C MET A 644 -6.46 26.13 20.56
N TYR A 645 -5.66 27.18 20.69
CA TYR A 645 -6.12 28.47 21.28
C TYR A 645 -7.00 29.30 20.35
N GLN A 646 -6.93 29.07 19.04
CA GLN A 646 -7.61 29.90 18.04
C GLN A 646 -9.03 29.39 17.70
N ARG A 647 -9.56 28.39 18.41
CA ARG A 647 -10.78 27.68 17.99
C ARG A 647 -12.01 27.99 18.82
N ASP A 648 -12.96 28.66 18.17
CA ASP A 648 -14.37 28.71 18.57
C ASP A 648 -15.28 27.85 17.65
N SER A 649 -14.87 27.44 16.43
CA SER A 649 -15.66 26.59 15.52
C SER A 649 -14.83 25.99 14.35
N ASN A 650 -14.84 24.64 14.18
CA ASN A 650 -14.27 23.82 13.07
C ASN A 650 -12.78 24.05 12.67
N PRO A 651 -12.04 23.07 12.09
CA PRO A 651 -12.45 21.86 11.35
C PRO A 651 -12.74 20.61 12.21
N GLY A 652 -13.45 19.63 11.67
CA GLY A 652 -13.74 18.37 12.37
C GLY A 652 -12.57 17.37 12.37
N GLU A 653 -11.72 17.43 11.34
CA GLU A 653 -10.65 16.46 11.10
C GLU A 653 -9.34 17.11 10.63
N LEU A 654 -8.23 16.66 11.21
CA LEU A 654 -6.87 16.92 10.77
C LEU A 654 -6.19 15.59 10.41
N GLN A 655 -5.96 15.36 9.12
CA GLN A 655 -5.24 14.20 8.63
C GLN A 655 -3.77 14.55 8.41
N VAL A 656 -2.85 13.69 8.82
CA VAL A 656 -1.42 13.87 8.56
C VAL A 656 -0.85 12.61 7.92
N LYS A 657 -0.36 12.74 6.68
CA LYS A 657 0.10 11.59 5.87
C LYS A 657 1.53 11.14 6.15
N CYS A 658 2.31 11.95 6.87
CA CYS A 658 3.70 11.61 7.19
C CYS A 658 3.87 10.63 8.37
N PHE A 659 2.79 10.19 9.03
CA PHE A 659 2.88 9.26 10.15
C PHE A 659 1.82 8.15 10.14
N SER A 660 2.04 7.15 10.98
CA SER A 660 1.08 6.08 11.28
C SER A 660 0.98 5.92 12.79
N TRP A 661 -0.21 5.57 13.31
CA TRP A 661 -0.36 5.43 14.75
C TRP A 661 0.60 4.39 15.32
N PRO A 662 1.27 4.68 16.45
CA PRO A 662 2.07 3.69 17.14
C PRO A 662 1.18 2.53 17.58
N THR A 663 1.69 1.32 17.42
CA THR A 663 0.88 0.11 17.55
C THR A 663 1.16 -0.65 18.84
N ASN A 664 2.22 -0.29 19.57
CA ASN A 664 2.63 -0.88 20.85
C ASN A 664 2.62 0.15 21.99
N GLU A 665 2.47 -0.32 23.23
CA GLU A 665 2.29 0.51 24.43
C GLU A 665 3.40 1.57 24.61
N ARG A 666 4.65 1.22 24.33
CA ARG A 666 5.78 2.12 24.55
C ARG A 666 5.80 3.24 23.51
N ASP A 667 5.64 2.90 22.24
CA ASP A 667 5.63 3.91 21.18
C ASP A 667 4.42 4.82 21.34
N ILE A 668 3.29 4.30 21.84
CA ILE A 668 2.14 5.12 22.25
C ILE A 668 2.56 6.12 23.34
N LYS A 669 3.22 5.67 24.41
CA LYS A 669 3.69 6.54 25.51
C LYS A 669 4.70 7.61 25.08
N LYS A 670 5.51 7.32 24.05
CA LYS A 670 6.55 8.23 23.54
C LYS A 670 6.09 9.11 22.39
N SER A 671 4.94 8.79 21.80
CA SER A 671 4.50 9.46 20.58
C SER A 671 3.89 10.81 20.92
N GLU A 672 4.56 11.84 20.43
CA GLU A 672 4.04 13.21 20.46
C GLU A 672 2.73 13.33 19.69
N TRP A 673 2.56 12.55 18.62
CA TRP A 673 1.31 12.46 17.86
C TRP A 673 0.14 11.97 18.70
N VAL A 674 0.36 10.97 19.57
CA VAL A 674 -0.69 10.51 20.49
C VAL A 674 -1.05 11.62 21.47
N ARG A 675 -0.05 12.29 22.05
CA ARG A 675 -0.26 13.41 22.99
C ARG A 675 -1.04 14.56 22.35
N TRP A 676 -0.67 14.96 21.13
CA TRP A 676 -1.37 16.00 20.39
C TRP A 676 -2.77 15.56 19.99
N ALA A 677 -2.95 14.33 19.50
CA ALA A 677 -4.26 13.81 19.12
C ALA A 677 -5.24 13.79 20.30
N GLU A 678 -4.80 13.37 21.47
CA GLU A 678 -5.63 13.39 22.69
C GLU A 678 -5.93 14.81 23.18
N ALA A 679 -4.98 15.74 23.03
CA ALA A 679 -5.21 17.15 23.35
C ALA A 679 -6.21 17.80 22.39
N LEU A 680 -6.06 17.57 21.10
CA LEU A 680 -6.93 18.08 20.04
C LEU A 680 -8.34 17.48 20.10
N ALA A 681 -8.45 16.19 20.46
CA ALA A 681 -9.74 15.53 20.66
C ALA A 681 -10.56 16.17 21.77
N ARG A 682 -9.93 16.70 22.83
CA ARG A 682 -10.63 17.47 23.89
C ARG A 682 -11.20 18.80 23.36
N GLY A 683 -10.60 19.37 22.32
CA GLY A 683 -11.09 20.53 21.59
C GLY A 683 -12.04 20.20 20.42
N GLY A 684 -12.49 18.95 20.30
CA GLY A 684 -13.41 18.51 19.23
C GLY A 684 -12.76 18.32 17.86
N LEU A 685 -11.42 18.30 17.76
CA LEU A 685 -10.70 17.98 16.52
C LEU A 685 -10.25 16.53 16.53
N THR A 686 -10.64 15.77 15.50
CA THR A 686 -10.14 14.42 15.30
C THR A 686 -8.83 14.44 14.52
N VAL A 687 -7.78 13.80 15.02
CA VAL A 687 -6.55 13.57 14.24
C VAL A 687 -6.61 12.18 13.59
N THR A 688 -6.29 12.13 12.30
CA THR A 688 -6.16 10.88 11.52
C THR A 688 -4.75 10.70 10.96
N ASP A 689 -4.32 9.45 10.84
CA ASP A 689 -3.01 9.12 10.27
C ASP A 689 -3.04 9.07 8.73
N LYS A 690 -1.94 8.61 8.11
CA LYS A 690 -1.86 8.47 6.64
C LYS A 690 -2.96 7.62 6.02
N ALA A 691 -3.51 6.66 6.76
CA ALA A 691 -4.58 5.79 6.29
C ALA A 691 -5.98 6.37 6.58
N GLY A 692 -6.07 7.57 7.13
CA GLY A 692 -7.34 8.15 7.60
C GLY A 692 -7.84 7.50 8.88
N THR A 693 -7.01 6.71 9.58
CA THR A 693 -7.42 6.02 10.80
C THR A 693 -7.43 7.01 11.95
N LYS A 694 -8.51 7.06 12.73
CA LYS A 694 -8.61 7.91 13.93
C LYS A 694 -7.80 7.32 15.09
N TRP A 695 -7.17 8.16 15.89
CA TRP A 695 -6.62 7.71 17.18
C TRP A 695 -7.75 7.23 18.09
N LYS A 696 -7.62 6.00 18.60
CA LYS A 696 -8.48 5.46 19.65
C LYS A 696 -7.63 5.33 20.91
N THR A 697 -8.03 5.97 22.00
CA THR A 697 -7.30 5.88 23.29
C THR A 697 -7.21 4.42 23.74
N ARG A 698 -5.99 3.87 23.78
CA ARG A 698 -5.73 2.45 24.12
C ARG A 698 -5.25 2.25 25.56
N LEU A 699 -4.76 3.31 26.19
CA LEU A 699 -4.22 3.29 27.55
C LEU A 699 -5.24 4.00 28.45
N ARG A 700 -5.97 3.23 29.25
CA ARG A 700 -6.75 3.73 30.39
C ARG A 700 -6.30 3.01 31.64
#